data_AF-A0A2G5VKV3-F1
#
_entry.id   AF-A0A2G5VKV3-F1
#
_cell.length_a   1.000
_cell.length_b   1.000
_cell.length_c   1.000
_cell.angle_alpha   90.00
_cell.angle_beta   90.00
_cell.angle_gamma   90.00
#
_symmetry.space_group_name_H-M   'P 1'
#
loop_
_entity.id
_entity.type
_entity.pdbx_description
1 polymer ?
#
loop_
_entity_poly.entity_id
_entity_poly.type
_entity_poly.pdbx_seq_one_letter_code
_entity_poly.pdbx_strand_id
1 'polypeptide(L)'
;MRRRRRCLALLFIFSAFITPLGFFYFTISSESGKFGFSSEHTSGFQTSEVAEQPENVELDFKSFPDSECSDFSSNVKIDYPECLSKMQWIRNGWKTHQCYADNYIDGSECSFRYYLSQVENYCPPMTETIRRNGLAKMSPSIRRLLPIFDGIPVYMKTRINRLWKKWKEGAHEVMEKYEATMTNRKKLNVLVFIGFLANEQKLKLAKKSDHGGPLGELLQWSDLLASLSIIGHHLEVATDKDSLRSFRSFESNVKLYVYQFSCFQDTYVKRYTCFYWSVRHPGEDAAAKNKPKNVCSILWKYKERGPCQYVNGTRQQMDIIFTDIMGLNILRQYHRQFLFNNRCRIRLLDSFGTHAEFTTKTYFLQNKRKLSGPYSQRNPWGGHGLDLRQHWTFYPHSDDNTFLGFVVDTEGVDEKRQKTLYPSALVYGKEKYMWENAEKPIGVLKKFVKIHATVADLEDVNEKKTNKTSVFDDVKNHGFLNSQEISELLDTTTIFFGLGFPLEGPAPLEAMARGAVFINARFEKPKSRKNYKFLAEKPTLREWTSQNPYMEEIGEPHVITVDINNEKELEVAIKRAIELKPKPYVPFEFSPAGMLLRVALLLEKQEVCGKIARSKRWPPVNQMKIFKTINSGESCEKTCHSQKMKCESSYFSIINSPSLLQRQFGCSSTLSDASPFAPFNCTVQSSAHLFSCASRPPLDVVRVCPCRDYIPEQHAICKGCL
;
A
#
# COMPACT_ATOMS: atom_id res chain seq x y z
N MET A 1 58.97 -2.32 -42.68
CA MET A 1 59.54 -2.13 -41.32
C MET A 1 58.78 -1.15 -40.39
N ARG A 2 57.55 -0.67 -40.69
CA ARG A 2 56.76 0.18 -39.76
C ARG A 2 55.66 -0.54 -38.95
N ARG A 3 55.32 -1.79 -39.27
CA ARG A 3 54.32 -2.59 -38.53
C ARG A 3 54.88 -3.43 -37.36
N ARG A 4 56.18 -3.77 -37.36
CA ARG A 4 56.82 -4.53 -36.27
C ARG A 4 57.19 -3.70 -35.03
N ARG A 5 57.28 -2.36 -35.13
CA ARG A 5 57.59 -1.49 -33.99
C ARG A 5 56.37 -1.07 -33.14
N ARG A 6 55.13 -1.26 -33.63
CA ARG A 6 53.91 -0.97 -32.84
C ARG A 6 53.44 -2.14 -31.96
N CYS A 7 53.74 -3.39 -32.31
CA CYS A 7 53.39 -4.55 -31.46
C CYS A 7 54.34 -4.71 -30.26
N LEU A 8 55.62 -4.34 -30.38
CA LEU A 8 56.58 -4.43 -29.27
C LEU A 8 56.37 -3.36 -28.18
N ALA A 9 55.84 -2.18 -28.55
CA ALA A 9 55.50 -1.13 -27.58
C ALA A 9 54.22 -1.46 -26.76
N LEU A 10 53.26 -2.18 -27.35
CA LEU A 10 52.03 -2.59 -26.65
C LEU A 10 52.25 -3.78 -25.69
N LEU A 11 53.22 -4.65 -25.99
CA LEU A 11 53.61 -5.75 -25.08
C LEU A 11 54.35 -5.26 -23.83
N PHE A 12 55.16 -4.20 -23.94
CA PHE A 12 55.85 -3.60 -22.78
C PHE A 12 54.92 -2.80 -21.85
N ILE A 13 53.84 -2.22 -22.38
CA ILE A 13 52.84 -1.51 -21.55
C ILE A 13 51.95 -2.51 -20.78
N PHE A 14 51.67 -3.68 -21.36
CA PHE A 14 50.90 -4.72 -20.68
C PHE A 14 51.69 -5.45 -19.57
N SER A 15 53.02 -5.60 -19.70
CA SER A 15 53.83 -6.26 -18.66
C SER A 15 54.14 -5.38 -17.44
N ALA A 16 54.04 -4.04 -17.56
CA ALA A 16 54.30 -3.11 -16.46
C ALA A 16 53.10 -2.90 -15.51
N PHE A 17 51.88 -3.30 -15.91
CA PHE A 17 50.66 -3.11 -15.10
C PHE A 17 50.11 -4.38 -14.46
N ILE A 18 50.60 -5.58 -14.83
CA ILE A 18 50.07 -6.85 -14.30
C ILE A 18 50.91 -7.39 -13.12
N THR A 19 52.18 -7.02 -13.03
CA THR A 19 53.08 -7.49 -11.94
C THR A 19 52.84 -6.85 -10.56
N PRO A 20 52.30 -5.62 -10.40
CA PRO A 20 51.95 -5.11 -9.06
C PRO A 20 50.62 -5.68 -8.50
N LEU A 21 49.72 -6.16 -9.37
CA LEU A 21 48.40 -6.67 -8.96
C LEU A 21 48.45 -8.12 -8.45
N GLY A 22 49.41 -8.92 -8.92
CA GLY A 22 49.62 -10.30 -8.42
C GLY A 22 50.20 -10.35 -7.00
N PHE A 23 51.03 -9.38 -6.62
CA PHE A 23 51.65 -9.36 -5.29
C PHE A 23 50.70 -8.82 -4.20
N PHE A 24 49.75 -7.96 -4.56
CA PHE A 24 48.71 -7.45 -3.63
C PHE A 24 47.63 -8.52 -3.33
N TYR A 25 47.35 -9.41 -4.28
CA TYR A 25 46.37 -10.49 -4.08
C TYR A 25 46.93 -11.65 -3.25
N PHE A 26 48.25 -11.89 -3.30
CA PHE A 26 48.87 -13.00 -2.56
C PHE A 26 49.14 -12.66 -1.08
N THR A 27 49.38 -11.39 -0.72
CA THR A 27 49.54 -10.95 0.67
C THR A 27 48.21 -10.82 1.42
N ILE A 28 47.12 -10.43 0.75
CA ILE A 28 45.78 -10.40 1.38
C ILE A 28 45.24 -11.82 1.63
N SER A 29 45.61 -12.79 0.81
CA SER A 29 45.14 -14.18 0.97
C SER A 29 45.85 -14.97 2.08
N SER A 30 46.95 -14.46 2.67
CA SER A 30 47.70 -15.16 3.72
C SER A 30 47.52 -14.61 5.14
N GLU A 31 46.76 -13.52 5.33
CA GLU A 31 46.44 -12.97 6.66
C GLU A 31 44.99 -13.24 7.12
N SER A 32 44.11 -13.74 6.25
CA SER A 32 42.74 -14.14 6.60
C SER A 32 42.63 -15.56 7.18
N GLY A 33 43.75 -16.18 7.54
CA GLY A 33 43.83 -17.52 8.13
C GLY A 33 44.21 -17.50 9.61
N LYS A 34 43.47 -16.77 10.46
CA LYS A 34 43.46 -16.92 11.94
C LYS A 34 42.54 -15.86 12.57
N PHE A 35 41.23 -16.11 12.57
CA PHE A 35 40.31 -15.68 13.64
C PHE A 35 38.97 -16.34 13.34
N GLY A 36 38.69 -17.45 14.02
CA GLY A 36 37.35 -18.03 14.02
C GLY A 36 36.44 -17.15 14.89
N PHE A 37 35.43 -16.55 14.28
CA PHE A 37 34.20 -16.14 14.98
C PHE A 37 33.02 -16.08 14.01
N SER A 38 31.83 -16.19 14.57
CA SER A 38 30.56 -16.68 14.04
C SER A 38 29.78 -15.79 13.05
N SER A 39 28.78 -16.45 12.45
CA SER A 39 27.47 -15.98 11.96
C SER A 39 27.34 -15.55 10.49
N GLU A 40 26.72 -16.43 9.70
CA GLU A 40 25.93 -16.06 8.54
C GLU A 40 24.73 -15.23 9.01
N HIS A 41 24.84 -13.90 8.94
CA HIS A 41 23.67 -13.02 9.08
C HIS A 41 22.82 -13.12 7.81
N THR A 42 21.77 -13.94 7.85
CA THR A 42 20.64 -13.86 6.92
C THR A 42 19.89 -12.55 7.21
N SER A 43 20.07 -11.56 6.33
CA SER A 43 19.57 -10.19 6.52
C SER A 43 18.08 -10.05 6.14
N GLY A 44 17.20 -10.58 6.98
CA GLY A 44 15.74 -10.40 6.86
C GLY A 44 15.06 -10.95 8.12
N PHE A 45 14.18 -10.16 8.74
CA PHE A 45 13.54 -10.58 9.98
C PHE A 45 12.19 -11.24 9.67
N GLN A 46 12.00 -12.47 10.14
CA GLN A 46 10.79 -13.26 9.88
C GLN A 46 10.02 -13.52 11.18
N THR A 47 8.70 -13.70 11.08
CA THR A 47 7.91 -14.10 12.26
C THR A 47 8.32 -15.48 12.75
N SER A 48 8.44 -15.68 14.08
CA SER A 48 8.56 -17.03 14.65
C SER A 48 7.29 -17.82 14.36
N GLU A 49 7.39 -18.85 13.52
CA GLU A 49 6.31 -19.82 13.34
C GLU A 49 6.40 -20.88 14.43
N VAL A 50 5.27 -21.26 15.02
CA VAL A 50 5.20 -22.58 15.65
C VAL A 50 5.33 -23.56 14.50
N ALA A 51 6.42 -24.34 14.46
CA ALA A 51 6.63 -25.35 13.43
C ALA A 51 5.48 -26.36 13.49
N GLU A 52 4.46 -26.18 12.63
CA GLU A 52 3.62 -27.31 12.25
C GLU A 52 4.54 -28.22 11.42
N GLN A 53 4.73 -29.46 11.88
CA GLN A 53 5.49 -30.44 11.12
C GLN A 53 4.83 -30.58 9.73
N PRO A 54 5.61 -30.66 8.64
CA PRO A 54 5.05 -30.95 7.33
C PRO A 54 4.38 -32.31 7.41
N GLU A 55 3.05 -32.35 7.44
CA GLU A 55 2.30 -33.57 7.24
C GLU A 55 2.65 -34.09 5.84
N ASN A 56 3.42 -35.18 5.77
CA ASN A 56 3.66 -35.94 4.56
C ASN A 56 2.32 -36.53 4.11
N VAL A 57 1.59 -35.80 3.28
CA VAL A 57 0.40 -36.34 2.64
C VAL A 57 0.69 -36.60 1.16
N GLU A 58 0.60 -37.88 0.81
CA GLU A 58 0.76 -38.44 -0.51
C GLU A 58 -0.47 -38.04 -1.35
N LEU A 59 -0.28 -37.26 -2.42
CA LEU A 59 -1.36 -36.93 -3.36
C LEU A 59 -1.46 -38.04 -4.40
N ASP A 60 -2.52 -38.83 -4.35
CA ASP A 60 -2.81 -39.83 -5.39
C ASP A 60 -3.75 -39.24 -6.47
N PHE A 61 -3.17 -38.71 -7.54
CA PHE A 61 -3.95 -38.16 -8.66
C PHE A 61 -4.80 -39.19 -9.40
N LYS A 62 -4.56 -40.49 -9.20
CA LYS A 62 -5.37 -41.57 -9.79
C LYS A 62 -6.72 -41.75 -9.11
N SER A 63 -6.91 -41.14 -7.93
CA SER A 63 -8.18 -41.17 -7.21
C SER A 63 -9.23 -40.20 -7.78
N PHE A 64 -8.82 -39.22 -8.60
CA PHE A 64 -9.75 -38.29 -9.24
C PHE A 64 -10.31 -38.88 -10.54
N PRO A 65 -11.62 -38.74 -10.81
CA PRO A 65 -12.19 -39.18 -12.07
C PRO A 65 -11.70 -38.31 -13.23
N ASP A 66 -11.40 -38.93 -14.38
CA ASP A 66 -10.88 -38.24 -15.58
C ASP A 66 -11.76 -37.08 -16.05
N SER A 67 -13.08 -37.19 -15.86
CA SER A 67 -14.06 -36.14 -16.14
C SER A 67 -13.80 -34.89 -15.29
N GLU A 68 -13.44 -35.04 -14.02
CA GLU A 68 -13.11 -33.91 -13.16
C GLU A 68 -11.78 -33.25 -13.54
N CYS A 69 -10.86 -33.99 -14.16
CA CYS A 69 -9.56 -33.46 -14.55
C CYS A 69 -9.62 -32.71 -15.89
N SER A 70 -10.45 -33.19 -16.83
CA SER A 70 -10.45 -32.73 -18.22
C SER A 70 -11.72 -31.99 -18.63
N ASP A 71 -12.86 -32.26 -17.97
CA ASP A 71 -14.13 -31.62 -18.31
C ASP A 71 -14.30 -30.32 -17.52
N PHE A 72 -14.34 -29.23 -18.28
CA PHE A 72 -14.61 -27.91 -17.74
C PHE A 72 -16.05 -27.52 -18.05
N SER A 73 -16.73 -26.88 -17.09
CA SER A 73 -18.07 -26.36 -17.32
C SER A 73 -18.09 -25.39 -18.50
N SER A 74 -19.24 -25.24 -19.15
CA SER A 74 -19.42 -24.30 -20.27
C SER A 74 -19.00 -22.86 -19.91
N ASN A 75 -19.09 -22.50 -18.62
CA ASN A 75 -18.73 -21.18 -18.10
C ASN A 75 -17.23 -20.99 -17.85
N VAL A 76 -16.37 -22.01 -17.98
CA VAL A 76 -14.93 -21.89 -17.69
C VAL A 76 -14.26 -20.79 -18.52
N LYS A 77 -14.68 -20.58 -19.77
CA LYS A 77 -14.12 -19.55 -20.65
C LYS A 77 -14.46 -18.13 -20.17
N ILE A 78 -15.51 -17.99 -19.37
CA ILE A 78 -15.97 -16.74 -18.78
C ILE A 78 -15.30 -16.54 -17.42
N ASP A 79 -15.33 -17.56 -16.57
CA ASP A 79 -14.87 -17.45 -15.19
C ASP A 79 -13.36 -17.57 -15.03
N TYR A 80 -12.73 -18.33 -15.93
CA TYR A 80 -11.30 -18.65 -15.96
C TYR A 80 -10.77 -18.55 -17.41
N PRO A 81 -10.71 -17.34 -17.97
CA PRO A 81 -10.50 -17.14 -19.40
C PRO A 81 -9.15 -17.67 -19.91
N GLU A 82 -8.17 -17.86 -19.00
CA GLU A 82 -6.84 -18.37 -19.33
C GLU A 82 -6.64 -19.86 -19.00
N CYS A 83 -7.61 -20.53 -18.35
CA CYS A 83 -7.47 -21.92 -17.91
C CYS A 83 -7.10 -22.85 -19.06
N LEU A 84 -7.87 -22.84 -20.13
CA LEU A 84 -7.69 -23.78 -21.25
C LEU A 84 -6.33 -23.57 -21.95
N SER A 85 -5.92 -22.31 -22.14
CA SER A 85 -4.61 -21.98 -22.71
C SER A 85 -3.45 -22.40 -21.80
N LYS A 86 -3.65 -22.30 -20.47
CA LYS A 86 -2.68 -22.69 -19.45
C LYS A 86 -2.55 -24.22 -19.35
N MET A 87 -3.67 -24.95 -19.39
CA MET A 87 -3.70 -26.41 -19.49
C MET A 87 -2.91 -26.89 -20.71
N GLN A 88 -3.13 -26.27 -21.88
CA GLN A 88 -2.37 -26.62 -23.07
C GLN A 88 -0.88 -26.29 -22.97
N TRP A 89 -0.53 -25.20 -22.29
CA TRP A 89 0.86 -24.81 -22.07
C TRP A 89 1.59 -25.78 -21.14
N ILE A 90 1.00 -26.12 -19.99
CA ILE A 90 1.65 -26.97 -18.99
C ILE A 90 1.85 -28.41 -19.49
N ARG A 91 0.93 -28.96 -20.30
CA ARG A 91 1.12 -30.25 -21.00
C ARG A 91 2.44 -30.37 -21.74
N ASN A 92 2.88 -29.26 -22.35
CA ASN A 92 4.12 -29.21 -23.13
C ASN A 92 5.33 -28.68 -22.34
N GLY A 93 5.09 -28.07 -21.18
CA GLY A 93 6.07 -27.26 -20.45
C GLY A 93 6.37 -27.75 -19.03
N TRP A 94 5.67 -28.73 -18.48
CA TRP A 94 5.81 -29.13 -17.08
C TRP A 94 7.17 -29.77 -16.74
N LYS A 95 7.93 -30.28 -17.72
CA LYS A 95 9.30 -30.77 -17.49
C LYS A 95 10.36 -29.68 -17.54
N THR A 96 9.99 -28.44 -17.82
CA THR A 96 10.97 -27.34 -18.03
C THR A 96 11.61 -26.85 -16.75
N HIS A 97 10.98 -27.07 -15.59
CA HIS A 97 11.48 -26.61 -14.29
C HIS A 97 11.23 -27.67 -13.22
N GLN A 98 12.21 -27.91 -12.34
CA GLN A 98 12.13 -28.93 -11.29
C GLN A 98 10.93 -28.76 -10.35
N CYS A 99 10.52 -27.51 -10.11
CA CYS A 99 9.43 -27.20 -9.20
C CYS A 99 8.07 -27.80 -9.57
N TYR A 100 7.84 -28.16 -10.83
CA TYR A 100 6.59 -28.81 -11.20
C TYR A 100 6.51 -30.18 -10.55
N ALA A 101 7.61 -30.94 -10.58
CA ALA A 101 7.73 -32.18 -9.83
C ALA A 101 7.62 -31.93 -8.32
N ASP A 102 8.21 -30.85 -7.80
CA ASP A 102 8.08 -30.47 -6.38
C ASP A 102 6.64 -30.08 -5.99
N ASN A 103 5.80 -29.67 -6.95
CA ASN A 103 4.36 -29.41 -6.78
C ASN A 103 3.52 -30.62 -7.22
N TYR A 104 4.10 -31.81 -7.19
CA TYR A 104 3.45 -33.09 -7.46
C TYR A 104 2.90 -33.22 -8.89
N ILE A 105 3.40 -32.44 -9.86
CA ILE A 105 3.04 -32.65 -11.25
C ILE A 105 3.73 -33.91 -11.78
N ASP A 106 2.91 -34.91 -12.10
CA ASP A 106 3.34 -36.21 -12.61
C ASP A 106 3.17 -36.35 -14.14
N GLY A 107 2.56 -35.35 -14.78
CA GLY A 107 2.29 -35.33 -16.21
C GLY A 107 0.85 -35.73 -16.59
N SER A 108 0.02 -36.11 -15.62
CA SER A 108 -1.42 -36.36 -15.81
C SER A 108 -2.22 -35.06 -15.94
N GLU A 109 -3.38 -35.12 -16.61
CA GLU A 109 -4.31 -33.98 -16.70
C GLU A 109 -4.80 -33.52 -15.32
N CYS A 110 -4.97 -34.45 -14.39
CA CYS A 110 -5.36 -34.16 -13.01
C CYS A 110 -4.30 -33.33 -12.30
N SER A 111 -3.02 -33.71 -12.40
CA SER A 111 -1.93 -32.94 -11.78
C SER A 111 -1.79 -31.54 -12.39
N PHE A 112 -2.03 -31.38 -13.70
CA PHE A 112 -2.04 -30.09 -14.38
C PHE A 112 -3.17 -29.19 -13.89
N ARG A 113 -4.41 -29.69 -13.86
CA ARG A 113 -5.57 -28.94 -13.39
C ARG A 113 -5.45 -28.61 -11.90
N TYR A 114 -4.97 -29.54 -11.09
CA TYR A 114 -4.68 -29.32 -9.68
C TYR A 114 -3.71 -28.15 -9.51
N TYR A 115 -2.55 -28.21 -10.16
CA TYR A 115 -1.55 -27.14 -10.08
C TYR A 115 -2.09 -25.79 -10.59
N LEU A 116 -2.78 -25.79 -11.73
CA LEU A 116 -3.33 -24.56 -12.31
C LEU A 116 -4.52 -23.99 -11.55
N SER A 117 -5.20 -24.79 -10.72
CA SER A 117 -6.29 -24.31 -9.87
C SER A 117 -5.83 -23.88 -8.49
N GLN A 118 -4.95 -24.65 -7.85
CA GLN A 118 -4.52 -24.44 -6.47
C GLN A 118 -3.28 -23.55 -6.33
N VAL A 119 -2.32 -23.71 -7.25
CA VAL A 119 -1.03 -23.00 -7.18
C VAL A 119 -1.08 -21.72 -7.99
N GLU A 120 -1.54 -21.79 -9.25
CA GLU A 120 -1.55 -20.61 -10.13
C GLU A 120 -2.91 -19.92 -10.30
N ASN A 121 -4.01 -20.53 -9.85
CA ASN A 121 -5.39 -19.99 -9.92
C ASN A 121 -5.87 -19.58 -11.32
N TYR A 122 -5.33 -20.21 -12.37
CA TYR A 122 -5.82 -20.04 -13.74
C TYR A 122 -7.01 -20.95 -14.05
N CYS A 123 -7.28 -22.00 -13.26
CA CYS A 123 -8.35 -22.97 -13.48
C CYS A 123 -9.31 -23.14 -12.29
N PRO A 124 -10.55 -23.65 -12.51
CA PRO A 124 -11.48 -23.98 -11.43
C PRO A 124 -10.91 -25.03 -10.46
N PRO A 125 -11.19 -24.92 -9.15
CA PRO A 125 -10.78 -25.91 -8.16
C PRO A 125 -11.44 -27.27 -8.43
N MET A 126 -10.75 -28.35 -8.04
CA MET A 126 -11.21 -29.74 -8.05
C MET A 126 -12.01 -30.05 -6.76
N THR A 127 -12.97 -30.98 -6.82
CA THR A 127 -13.83 -31.43 -5.72
C THR A 127 -13.02 -32.18 -4.65
N GLU A 128 -13.28 -31.85 -3.38
CA GLU A 128 -12.68 -32.45 -2.17
C GLU A 128 -11.15 -32.59 -2.08
N THR A 129 -10.36 -31.71 -2.69
CA THR A 129 -8.94 -31.61 -2.29
C THR A 129 -8.79 -30.92 -0.94
N ILE A 130 -8.36 -31.72 0.04
CA ILE A 130 -7.75 -31.36 1.33
C ILE A 130 -7.13 -29.96 1.27
N ARG A 131 -7.68 -29.02 2.05
CA ARG A 131 -7.19 -27.64 2.18
C ARG A 131 -5.75 -27.65 2.74
N ARG A 132 -4.74 -27.83 1.88
CA ARG A 132 -3.31 -27.68 2.24
C ARG A 132 -2.77 -26.27 2.07
N ASN A 133 -3.63 -25.26 2.02
CA ASN A 133 -3.16 -23.94 2.41
C ASN A 133 -3.20 -23.94 3.93
N GLY A 134 -2.04 -23.87 4.58
CA GLY A 134 -2.00 -23.57 6.02
C GLY A 134 -2.99 -22.44 6.26
N LEU A 135 -4.03 -22.69 7.04
CA LEU A 135 -5.04 -21.67 7.27
C LEU A 135 -4.42 -20.61 8.18
N ALA A 136 -4.70 -19.34 7.90
CA ALA A 136 -4.28 -18.26 8.76
C ALA A 136 -5.04 -18.38 10.08
N LYS A 137 -4.37 -18.88 11.12
CA LYS A 137 -4.93 -18.91 12.48
C LYS A 137 -4.69 -17.57 13.14
N MET A 138 -5.75 -16.92 13.60
CA MET A 138 -5.59 -15.70 14.38
C MET A 138 -4.82 -16.02 15.67
N SER A 139 -3.77 -15.25 15.94
CA SER A 139 -2.89 -15.46 17.07
C SER A 139 -2.42 -14.11 17.60
N PRO A 140 -3.08 -13.57 18.64
CA PRO A 140 -2.68 -12.30 19.25
C PRO A 140 -1.51 -12.50 20.25
N SER A 141 -0.51 -13.28 19.83
CA SER A 141 0.72 -13.54 20.59
C SER A 141 1.86 -12.67 20.07
N ILE A 142 2.38 -11.80 20.94
CA ILE A 142 3.47 -10.89 20.58
C ILE A 142 4.76 -11.62 20.23
N ARG A 143 4.90 -12.87 20.70
CA ARG A 143 6.09 -13.72 20.45
C ARG A 143 6.42 -13.85 18.96
N ARG A 144 5.38 -13.81 18.11
CA ARG A 144 5.55 -13.89 16.65
C ARG A 144 6.30 -12.70 16.06
N LEU A 145 6.24 -11.53 16.71
CA LEU A 145 6.93 -10.32 16.28
C LEU A 145 8.31 -10.12 16.92
N LEU A 146 8.69 -10.92 17.92
CA LEU A 146 9.97 -10.72 18.62
C LEU A 146 11.18 -10.71 17.69
N PRO A 147 11.32 -11.62 16.70
CA PRO A 147 12.46 -11.54 15.79
C PRO A 147 12.45 -10.28 14.93
N ILE A 148 11.27 -9.72 14.63
CA ILE A 148 11.12 -8.51 13.82
C ILE A 148 11.51 -7.25 14.63
N PHE A 149 11.40 -7.28 15.96
CA PHE A 149 11.66 -6.12 16.81
C PHE A 149 13.09 -5.61 16.73
N ASP A 150 14.05 -6.47 16.40
CA ASP A 150 15.45 -6.09 16.21
C ASP A 150 15.67 -5.30 14.91
N GLY A 151 14.78 -5.48 13.92
CA GLY A 151 14.87 -4.83 12.61
C GLY A 151 14.14 -3.51 12.45
N ILE A 152 13.38 -3.09 13.48
CA ILE A 152 12.50 -1.90 13.41
C ILE A 152 12.89 -0.84 14.46
N PRO A 153 12.57 0.44 14.21
CA PRO A 153 12.82 1.54 15.15
C PRO A 153 12.21 1.34 16.55
N VAL A 154 12.84 1.96 17.56
CA VAL A 154 12.40 1.89 18.97
C VAL A 154 10.96 2.36 19.15
N TYR A 155 10.57 3.45 18.49
CA TYR A 155 9.20 3.94 18.51
C TYR A 155 8.18 2.85 18.12
N MET A 156 8.45 2.09 17.07
CA MET A 156 7.52 1.07 16.56
C MET A 156 7.36 -0.08 17.55
N LYS A 157 8.46 -0.64 18.07
CA LYS A 157 8.40 -1.71 19.06
C LYS A 157 7.74 -1.25 20.36
N THR A 158 8.02 -0.03 20.83
CA THR A 158 7.40 0.52 22.05
C THR A 158 5.89 0.69 21.86
N ARG A 159 5.46 1.21 20.71
CA ARG A 159 4.04 1.36 20.38
C ARG A 159 3.31 0.01 20.34
N ILE A 160 3.87 -0.98 19.63
CA ILE A 160 3.28 -2.32 19.51
C ILE A 160 3.15 -2.98 20.89
N ASN A 161 4.21 -2.93 21.70
CA ASN A 161 4.21 -3.54 23.03
C ASN A 161 3.17 -2.91 23.94
N ARG A 162 3.08 -1.57 23.94
CA ARG A 162 2.11 -0.82 24.72
C ARG A 162 0.69 -1.25 24.34
N LEU A 163 0.30 -1.02 23.08
CA LEU A 163 -1.05 -1.32 22.59
C LEU A 163 -1.39 -2.83 22.55
N TRP A 164 -0.49 -3.74 22.89
CA TRP A 164 -0.71 -5.18 22.72
C TRP A 164 -1.92 -5.69 23.53
N LYS A 165 -2.20 -5.09 24.68
CA LYS A 165 -3.43 -5.39 25.44
C LYS A 165 -4.67 -5.07 24.62
N LYS A 166 -4.73 -3.87 24.03
CA LYS A 166 -5.83 -3.43 23.15
C LYS A 166 -5.94 -4.25 21.87
N TRP A 167 -4.82 -4.67 21.29
CA TRP A 167 -4.80 -5.59 20.16
C TRP A 167 -5.40 -6.96 20.49
N LYS A 168 -5.10 -7.52 21.67
CA LYS A 168 -5.74 -8.77 22.13
C LYS A 168 -7.26 -8.58 22.29
N GLU A 169 -7.68 -7.51 22.96
CA GLU A 169 -9.10 -7.17 23.13
C GLU A 169 -9.82 -7.06 21.79
N GLY A 170 -9.25 -6.31 20.83
CA GLY A 170 -9.84 -6.18 19.50
C GLY A 170 -9.82 -7.47 18.67
N ALA A 171 -8.83 -8.35 18.88
CA ALA A 171 -8.81 -9.68 18.27
C ALA A 171 -9.93 -10.57 18.80
N HIS A 172 -10.22 -10.50 20.10
CA HIS A 172 -11.38 -11.19 20.68
C HIS A 172 -12.70 -10.62 20.13
N GLU A 173 -12.86 -9.29 20.14
CA GLU A 173 -14.06 -8.61 19.64
C GLU A 173 -14.36 -8.97 18.17
N VAL A 174 -13.35 -8.92 17.31
CA VAL A 174 -13.54 -9.20 15.88
C VAL A 174 -13.85 -10.67 15.62
N MET A 175 -13.28 -11.59 16.40
CA MET A 175 -13.58 -13.02 16.31
C MET A 175 -14.99 -13.33 16.78
N GLU A 176 -15.45 -12.69 17.86
CA GLU A 176 -16.80 -12.86 18.38
C GLU A 176 -17.86 -12.31 17.40
N LYS A 177 -17.61 -11.13 16.83
CA LYS A 177 -18.57 -10.44 15.98
C LYS A 177 -18.56 -10.89 14.52
N TYR A 178 -17.42 -11.32 14.00
CA TYR A 178 -17.21 -11.63 12.57
C TYR A 178 -16.52 -12.98 12.35
N GLU A 179 -16.84 -14.00 13.17
CA GLU A 179 -16.21 -15.33 13.14
C GLU A 179 -16.12 -15.92 11.72
N ALA A 180 -17.23 -15.90 10.96
CA ALA A 180 -17.28 -16.46 9.61
C ALA A 180 -16.29 -15.78 8.64
N THR A 181 -16.10 -14.47 8.79
CA THR A 181 -15.14 -13.68 8.00
C THR A 181 -13.71 -13.92 8.46
N MET A 182 -13.49 -14.14 9.76
CA MET A 182 -12.15 -14.23 10.35
C MET A 182 -11.58 -15.65 10.41
N THR A 183 -12.40 -16.68 10.16
CA THR A 183 -12.00 -18.10 10.10
C THR A 183 -11.75 -18.56 8.66
N ASN A 184 -11.08 -19.72 8.49
CA ASN A 184 -10.87 -20.35 7.17
C ASN A 184 -10.12 -19.50 6.12
N ARG A 185 -9.37 -18.48 6.55
CA ARG A 185 -8.60 -17.60 5.67
C ARG A 185 -7.32 -18.28 5.18
N LYS A 186 -6.89 -17.96 3.97
CA LYS A 186 -5.60 -18.41 3.44
C LYS A 186 -4.44 -17.75 4.21
N LYS A 187 -3.46 -18.52 4.69
CA LYS A 187 -2.19 -17.95 5.18
C LYS A 187 -1.40 -17.40 4.00
N LEU A 188 -1.03 -16.13 4.10
CA LEU A 188 -0.28 -15.41 3.09
C LEU A 188 1.19 -15.27 3.51
N ASN A 189 2.09 -15.30 2.53
CA ASN A 189 3.46 -14.85 2.67
C ASN A 189 3.54 -13.38 2.29
N VAL A 190 3.81 -12.53 3.28
CA VAL A 190 3.74 -11.09 3.13
C VAL A 190 5.13 -10.49 3.29
N LEU A 191 5.61 -9.85 2.23
CA LEU A 191 6.80 -9.00 2.31
C LEU A 191 6.40 -7.61 2.79
N VAL A 192 7.05 -7.13 3.83
CA VAL A 192 6.91 -5.76 4.35
C VAL A 192 8.23 -5.04 4.16
N PHE A 193 8.32 -4.21 3.12
CA PHE A 193 9.50 -3.42 2.81
C PHE A 193 9.30 -1.94 3.13
N ILE A 194 9.84 -1.49 4.27
CA ILE A 194 9.71 -0.11 4.76
C ILE A 194 10.82 0.75 4.13
N GLY A 195 10.53 1.33 2.98
CA GLY A 195 11.52 1.93 2.10
C GLY A 195 12.09 3.26 2.58
N PHE A 196 11.32 4.06 3.34
CA PHE A 196 11.89 5.29 3.89
C PHE A 196 12.96 5.01 4.96
N LEU A 197 12.86 3.89 5.68
CA LEU A 197 13.90 3.45 6.61
C LEU A 197 15.18 3.02 5.88
N ALA A 198 15.04 2.47 4.66
CA ALA A 198 16.18 2.11 3.81
C ALA A 198 17.00 3.31 3.31
N ASN A 199 16.56 4.53 3.64
CA ASN A 199 17.25 5.79 3.35
C ASN A 199 17.49 6.63 4.63
N GLU A 200 17.54 6.01 5.81
CA GLU A 200 17.72 6.67 7.12
C GLU A 200 18.95 7.59 7.18
N GLN A 201 20.04 7.25 6.49
CA GLN A 201 21.25 8.10 6.44
C GLN A 201 20.97 9.51 5.88
N LYS A 202 19.96 9.64 5.00
CA LYS A 202 19.55 10.92 4.40
C LYS A 202 18.35 11.55 5.08
N LEU A 203 17.34 10.75 5.45
CA LEU A 203 16.07 11.24 5.96
C LEU A 203 16.07 11.43 7.49
N LYS A 204 16.87 10.65 8.23
CA LYS A 204 16.98 10.64 9.69
C LYS A 204 15.62 10.58 10.40
N LEU A 205 14.63 9.87 9.83
CA LEU A 205 13.26 9.88 10.34
C LEU A 205 13.14 9.09 11.63
N ALA A 206 13.75 7.90 11.70
CA ALA A 206 13.83 7.11 12.93
C ALA A 206 14.64 7.83 14.03
N LYS A 207 15.67 8.60 13.68
CA LYS A 207 16.40 9.40 14.69
C LYS A 207 15.60 10.60 15.19
N LYS A 208 14.79 11.20 14.31
CA LYS A 208 13.92 12.32 14.67
C LYS A 208 12.69 11.86 15.45
N SER A 209 12.21 10.63 15.29
CA SER A 209 11.05 10.13 16.05
C SER A 209 11.28 10.14 17.56
N ASP A 210 12.53 9.95 17.99
CA ASP A 210 12.90 9.99 19.41
C ASP A 210 12.89 11.41 20.01
N HIS A 211 12.70 12.44 19.17
CA HIS A 211 12.74 13.87 19.54
C HIS A 211 11.58 14.67 18.90
N GLY A 212 10.44 14.04 18.63
CA GLY A 212 9.24 14.74 18.15
C GLY A 212 9.14 14.92 16.63
N GLY A 213 9.93 14.20 15.83
CA GLY A 213 9.86 14.16 14.36
C GLY A 213 8.52 13.66 13.80
N PRO A 214 8.30 13.63 12.48
CA PRO A 214 7.07 13.10 11.89
C PRO A 214 6.89 11.60 12.24
N LEU A 215 5.79 11.28 12.93
CA LEU A 215 5.52 9.94 13.49
C LEU A 215 4.39 9.19 12.77
N GLY A 216 3.60 9.86 11.93
CA GLY A 216 2.37 9.28 11.36
C GLY A 216 2.62 8.02 10.54
N GLU A 217 3.66 8.02 9.70
CA GLU A 217 4.03 6.87 8.88
C GLU A 217 4.54 5.69 9.73
N LEU A 218 5.40 5.96 10.73
CA LEU A 218 5.89 4.92 11.66
C LEU A 218 4.74 4.29 12.45
N LEU A 219 3.77 5.12 12.86
CA LEU A 219 2.55 4.69 13.52
C LEU A 219 1.75 3.73 12.63
N GLN A 220 1.49 4.10 11.38
CA GLN A 220 0.75 3.27 10.43
C GLN A 220 1.47 1.94 10.14
N TRP A 221 2.80 1.95 9.96
CA TRP A 221 3.58 0.73 9.77
C TRP A 221 3.55 -0.19 11.00
N SER A 222 3.57 0.38 12.21
CA SER A 222 3.50 -0.39 13.46
C SER A 222 2.19 -1.16 13.56
N ASP A 223 1.09 -0.46 13.29
CA ASP A 223 -0.26 -1.01 13.41
C ASP A 223 -0.54 -2.04 12.30
N LEU A 224 0.03 -1.86 11.11
CA LEU A 224 -0.02 -2.84 10.04
C LEU A 224 0.76 -4.12 10.40
N LEU A 225 1.98 -4.02 10.93
CA LEU A 225 2.76 -5.17 11.38
C LEU A 225 2.03 -5.96 12.48
N ALA A 226 1.46 -5.25 13.46
CA ALA A 226 0.64 -5.87 14.50
C ALA A 226 -0.56 -6.60 13.90
N SER A 227 -1.31 -5.93 13.01
CA SER A 227 -2.47 -6.52 12.34
C SER A 227 -2.13 -7.79 11.56
N LEU A 228 -1.12 -7.73 10.69
CA LEU A 228 -0.68 -8.84 9.85
C LEU A 228 -0.21 -10.05 10.67
N SER A 229 0.49 -9.78 11.78
CA SER A 229 0.89 -10.82 12.73
C SER A 229 -0.36 -11.44 13.37
N ILE A 230 -1.23 -10.63 13.99
CA ILE A 230 -2.41 -11.12 14.71
C ILE A 230 -3.30 -11.97 13.80
N ILE A 231 -3.57 -11.55 12.56
CA ILE A 231 -4.44 -12.29 11.64
C ILE A 231 -3.81 -13.57 11.08
N GLY A 232 -2.56 -13.91 11.44
CA GLY A 232 -2.02 -15.25 11.17
C GLY A 232 -1.15 -15.38 9.92
N HIS A 233 -0.67 -14.29 9.34
CA HIS A 233 0.16 -14.34 8.12
C HIS A 233 1.65 -14.53 8.43
N HIS A 234 2.38 -15.10 7.49
CA HIS A 234 3.84 -15.17 7.53
C HIS A 234 4.40 -13.83 7.07
N LEU A 235 5.26 -13.19 7.88
CA LEU A 235 5.83 -11.90 7.54
C LEU A 235 7.33 -12.02 7.34
N GLU A 236 7.80 -11.40 6.27
CA GLU A 236 9.20 -11.11 6.04
C GLU A 236 9.37 -9.59 6.00
N VAL A 237 10.14 -9.04 6.93
CA VAL A 237 10.29 -7.59 7.12
C VAL A 237 11.69 -7.15 6.73
N ALA A 238 11.75 -6.16 5.85
CA ALA A 238 12.99 -5.53 5.39
C ALA A 238 12.91 -4.01 5.58
N THR A 239 13.97 -3.44 6.17
CA THR A 239 14.08 -2.00 6.46
C THR A 239 15.31 -1.36 5.80
N ASP A 240 16.11 -2.12 5.06
CA ASP A 240 17.29 -1.65 4.33
C ASP A 240 17.40 -2.28 2.93
N LYS A 241 18.35 -1.77 2.13
CA LYS A 241 18.53 -2.18 0.72
C LYS A 241 19.24 -3.51 0.57
N ASP A 242 20.09 -3.87 1.52
CA ASP A 242 20.92 -5.07 1.45
C ASP A 242 20.13 -6.30 1.90
N SER A 243 19.18 -6.12 2.81
CA SER A 243 18.16 -7.11 3.14
C SER A 243 17.33 -7.54 1.94
N LEU A 244 17.14 -6.67 0.93
CA LEU A 244 16.50 -7.07 -0.33
C LEU A 244 17.36 -7.97 -1.23
N ARG A 245 18.67 -8.11 -0.96
CA ARG A 245 19.58 -8.95 -1.77
C ARG A 245 19.47 -10.43 -1.46
N SER A 246 19.06 -10.83 -0.25
CA SER A 246 18.74 -12.23 0.06
C SER A 246 17.64 -12.75 -0.88
N PHE A 247 16.70 -11.89 -1.29
CA PHE A 247 15.66 -12.20 -2.27
C PHE A 247 16.19 -12.38 -3.71
N ARG A 248 17.43 -11.97 -4.01
CA ARG A 248 18.04 -12.22 -5.33
C ARG A 248 18.44 -13.68 -5.54
N SER A 249 18.77 -14.41 -4.47
CA SER A 249 19.11 -15.84 -4.57
C SER A 249 17.94 -16.68 -5.10
N PHE A 250 16.71 -16.20 -4.89
CA PHE A 250 15.46 -16.79 -5.39
C PHE A 250 15.25 -16.63 -6.91
N GLU A 251 15.89 -15.65 -7.56
CA GLU A 251 15.81 -15.46 -9.02
C GLU A 251 17.06 -15.99 -9.76
N SER A 252 18.22 -16.05 -9.10
CA SER A 252 19.51 -16.41 -9.74
C SER A 252 19.66 -17.88 -10.15
N ASN A 253 18.75 -18.78 -9.75
CA ASN A 253 18.75 -20.16 -10.24
C ASN A 253 18.12 -20.34 -11.63
N VAL A 254 17.50 -19.29 -12.19
CA VAL A 254 17.23 -19.27 -13.62
C VAL A 254 18.47 -18.74 -14.31
N LYS A 255 19.36 -19.65 -14.74
CA LYS A 255 20.35 -19.33 -15.78
C LYS A 255 19.60 -18.75 -16.96
N LEU A 256 19.62 -17.42 -17.09
CA LEU A 256 19.25 -16.71 -18.30
C LEU A 256 20.24 -17.16 -19.38
N TYR A 257 19.90 -18.22 -20.10
CA TYR A 257 20.46 -18.45 -21.42
C TYR A 257 19.96 -17.30 -22.30
N VAL A 258 20.74 -16.22 -22.35
CA VAL A 258 20.57 -15.17 -23.36
C VAL A 258 20.91 -15.83 -24.69
N TYR A 259 19.90 -16.34 -25.38
CA TYR A 259 20.03 -16.65 -26.81
C TYR A 259 20.09 -15.31 -27.54
N GLN A 260 21.25 -15.01 -28.12
CA GLN A 260 21.46 -13.82 -28.93
C GLN A 260 20.65 -13.98 -30.24
N PHE A 261 19.63 -13.14 -30.43
CA PHE A 261 18.84 -13.12 -31.66
C PHE A 261 19.45 -12.13 -32.66
N SER A 262 19.84 -12.62 -33.83
CA SER A 262 20.15 -11.78 -34.99
C SER A 262 18.95 -11.81 -35.94
N CYS A 263 18.18 -10.72 -36.01
CA CYS A 263 17.17 -10.52 -37.05
C CYS A 263 17.78 -9.63 -38.14
N PHE A 264 17.97 -10.16 -39.33
CA PHE A 264 18.28 -9.36 -40.51
C PHE A 264 17.00 -9.05 -41.29
N GLN A 265 16.84 -7.79 -41.68
CA GLN A 265 15.74 -7.33 -42.50
C GLN A 265 16.21 -7.33 -43.96
N ASP A 266 15.60 -8.17 -44.78
CA ASP A 266 15.88 -8.21 -46.22
C ASP A 266 15.13 -7.04 -46.90
N THR A 267 15.85 -6.16 -47.58
CA THR A 267 15.35 -4.83 -48.00
C THR A 267 14.40 -4.85 -49.19
N TYR A 268 14.09 -6.02 -49.75
CA TYR A 268 13.24 -6.12 -50.95
C TYR A 268 11.91 -6.88 -50.77
N VAL A 269 11.77 -7.70 -49.72
CA VAL A 269 10.52 -8.44 -49.47
C VAL A 269 10.26 -8.42 -47.97
N LYS A 270 9.23 -7.71 -47.51
CA LYS A 270 8.85 -7.59 -46.08
C LYS A 270 8.47 -8.94 -45.46
N ARG A 271 9.43 -9.85 -45.24
CA ARG A 271 9.29 -11.10 -44.49
C ARG A 271 10.45 -11.20 -43.50
N TYR A 272 10.10 -11.48 -42.24
CA TYR A 272 11.07 -11.78 -41.19
C TYR A 272 11.37 -13.28 -41.20
N THR A 273 12.62 -13.66 -41.46
CA THR A 273 13.12 -15.03 -41.30
C THR A 273 14.01 -15.09 -40.07
N CYS A 274 13.55 -15.81 -39.04
CA CYS A 274 14.36 -16.08 -37.84
C CYS A 274 14.99 -17.48 -37.97
N PHE A 275 16.31 -17.58 -37.80
CA PHE A 275 17.01 -18.86 -37.67
C PHE A 275 17.24 -19.20 -36.19
N TYR A 276 17.07 -20.47 -35.85
CA TYR A 276 17.31 -21.03 -34.51
C TYR A 276 18.62 -21.81 -34.52
N TRP A 277 19.54 -21.50 -33.60
CA TRP A 277 20.70 -22.35 -33.31
C TRP A 277 20.54 -22.88 -31.88
N SER A 278 20.37 -24.20 -31.72
CA SER A 278 20.47 -24.84 -30.41
C SER A 278 21.92 -25.25 -30.14
N VAL A 279 22.42 -24.98 -28.95
CA VAL A 279 23.66 -25.60 -28.46
C VAL A 279 23.33 -27.05 -28.08
N ARG A 280 24.05 -28.02 -28.66
CA ARG A 280 23.89 -29.47 -28.45
C ARG A 280 24.35 -29.89 -27.04
N HIS A 281 23.63 -30.82 -26.43
CA HIS A 281 24.22 -31.84 -25.56
C HIS A 281 24.40 -33.15 -26.36
N PRO A 282 25.44 -33.96 -26.10
CA PRO A 282 25.66 -35.21 -26.81
C PRO A 282 24.73 -36.30 -26.26
N GLY A 283 23.81 -36.83 -27.07
CA GLY A 283 23.10 -38.07 -26.73
C GLY A 283 21.61 -38.20 -27.09
N GLU A 284 20.97 -37.27 -27.80
CA GLU A 284 19.55 -37.43 -28.21
C GLU A 284 19.38 -37.56 -29.73
N ASP A 285 18.81 -38.68 -30.14
CA ASP A 285 18.48 -39.02 -31.53
C ASP A 285 17.33 -38.18 -32.10
N ALA A 286 17.42 -37.91 -33.40
CA ALA A 286 16.60 -36.96 -34.12
C ALA A 286 15.18 -37.49 -34.42
N ALA A 287 14.17 -37.01 -33.70
CA ALA A 287 12.78 -37.12 -34.13
C ALA A 287 11.91 -35.94 -33.65
N ALA A 288 11.85 -34.84 -34.43
CA ALA A 288 10.73 -33.89 -34.38
C ALA A 288 10.67 -33.01 -35.64
N LYS A 289 9.97 -33.49 -36.68
CA LYS A 289 9.44 -32.64 -37.76
C LYS A 289 8.16 -31.94 -37.27
N ASN A 290 8.02 -30.66 -37.64
CA ASN A 290 6.79 -29.84 -37.65
C ASN A 290 5.96 -29.75 -36.36
N LYS A 291 6.22 -28.71 -35.53
CA LYS A 291 5.21 -28.16 -34.61
C LYS A 291 4.52 -26.93 -35.22
N PRO A 292 3.18 -26.80 -35.13
CA PRO A 292 2.42 -25.72 -35.76
C PRO A 292 2.70 -24.34 -35.13
N LYS A 293 2.68 -23.28 -35.96
CA LYS A 293 3.00 -21.88 -35.60
C LYS A 293 2.26 -21.32 -34.37
N ASN A 294 1.07 -21.83 -34.04
CA ASN A 294 0.31 -21.39 -32.86
C ASN A 294 0.97 -21.76 -31.52
N VAL A 295 1.72 -22.87 -31.46
CA VAL A 295 2.38 -23.34 -30.23
C VAL A 295 3.51 -22.40 -29.80
N CYS A 296 4.24 -21.82 -30.76
CA CYS A 296 5.27 -20.82 -30.46
C CYS A 296 4.68 -19.56 -29.83
N SER A 297 3.53 -19.05 -30.30
CA SER A 297 2.91 -17.83 -29.73
C SER A 297 2.48 -17.99 -28.26
N ILE A 298 2.01 -19.19 -27.88
CA ILE A 298 1.60 -19.52 -26.51
C ILE A 298 2.83 -19.72 -25.61
N LEU A 299 3.91 -20.29 -26.14
CA LEU A 299 5.18 -20.46 -25.42
C LEU A 299 5.79 -19.11 -25.00
N TRP A 300 5.70 -18.07 -25.82
CA TRP A 300 6.22 -16.73 -25.47
C TRP A 300 5.39 -16.03 -24.39
N LYS A 301 4.06 -16.21 -24.37
CA LYS A 301 3.15 -15.52 -23.43
C LYS A 301 3.42 -15.86 -21.96
N TYR A 302 3.89 -17.07 -21.67
CA TYR A 302 4.06 -17.57 -20.29
C TYR A 302 5.52 -17.77 -19.88
N LYS A 303 6.49 -17.46 -20.75
CA LYS A 303 7.93 -17.60 -20.47
C LYS A 303 8.49 -16.51 -19.54
N GLU A 304 7.80 -15.38 -19.40
CA GLU A 304 8.25 -14.25 -18.57
C GLU A 304 7.94 -14.41 -17.07
N ARG A 305 7.06 -15.34 -16.69
CA ARG A 305 6.76 -15.67 -15.29
C ARG A 305 7.32 -17.06 -15.00
N GLY A 306 8.35 -17.15 -14.17
CA GLY A 306 8.84 -18.44 -13.67
C GLY A 306 7.68 -19.21 -13.01
N PRO A 307 7.50 -20.51 -13.29
CA PRO A 307 6.31 -21.26 -12.84
C PRO A 307 6.39 -21.73 -11.38
N CYS A 308 7.55 -21.63 -10.75
CA CYS A 308 7.84 -22.29 -9.49
C CYS A 308 7.54 -21.39 -8.30
N GLN A 309 6.39 -21.60 -7.64
CA GLN A 309 6.05 -20.83 -6.43
C GLN A 309 6.57 -21.48 -5.13
N TYR A 310 7.08 -22.71 -5.18
CA TYR A 310 7.57 -23.48 -4.02
C TYR A 310 8.88 -24.21 -4.38
N VAL A 311 9.85 -24.23 -3.46
CA VAL A 311 11.08 -25.04 -3.53
C VAL A 311 11.33 -25.63 -2.15
N ASN A 312 11.61 -26.93 -2.06
CA ASN A 312 11.86 -27.66 -0.80
C ASN A 312 10.77 -27.45 0.27
N GLY A 313 9.48 -27.44 -0.13
CA GLY A 313 8.36 -27.22 0.80
C GLY A 313 8.19 -25.77 1.29
N THR A 314 9.05 -24.84 0.88
CA THR A 314 8.94 -23.41 1.19
C THR A 314 8.39 -22.63 0.01
N ARG A 315 7.34 -21.84 0.26
CA ARG A 315 6.72 -20.99 -0.77
C ARG A 315 7.62 -19.80 -1.09
N GLN A 316 8.22 -19.81 -2.27
CA GLN A 316 9.13 -18.78 -2.78
C GLN A 316 8.41 -17.50 -3.27
N GLN A 317 7.11 -17.57 -3.57
CA GLN A 317 6.38 -16.40 -4.06
C GLN A 317 5.69 -15.64 -2.93
N MET A 318 5.97 -14.33 -2.84
CA MET A 318 5.23 -13.40 -1.98
C MET A 318 3.79 -13.25 -2.49
N ASP A 319 2.82 -13.43 -1.60
CA ASP A 319 1.42 -13.18 -1.91
C ASP A 319 1.15 -11.70 -2.10
N ILE A 320 1.58 -10.92 -1.11
CA ILE A 320 1.36 -9.49 -0.99
C ILE A 320 2.68 -8.82 -0.60
N ILE A 321 2.91 -7.63 -1.17
CA ILE A 321 4.10 -6.82 -0.88
C ILE A 321 3.63 -5.45 -0.40
N PHE A 322 3.85 -5.17 0.87
CA PHE A 322 3.68 -3.82 1.39
C PHE A 322 4.98 -3.03 1.20
N THR A 323 4.85 -1.82 0.66
CA THR A 323 5.96 -0.87 0.62
C THR A 323 5.44 0.56 0.60
N ASP A 324 6.34 1.54 0.68
CA ASP A 324 6.02 2.96 0.52
C ASP A 324 6.59 3.50 -0.81
N ILE A 325 6.34 4.76 -1.14
CA ILE A 325 6.81 5.38 -2.40
C ILE A 325 8.35 5.35 -2.50
N MET A 326 9.06 5.47 -1.38
CA MET A 326 10.53 5.40 -1.37
C MET A 326 11.01 3.97 -1.65
N GLY A 327 10.38 2.98 -1.05
CA GLY A 327 10.67 1.56 -1.25
C GLY A 327 10.35 1.13 -2.67
N LEU A 328 9.23 1.58 -3.23
CA LEU A 328 8.89 1.36 -4.63
C LEU A 328 9.95 1.95 -5.58
N ASN A 329 10.50 3.12 -5.25
CA ASN A 329 11.59 3.71 -6.01
C ASN A 329 12.90 2.91 -5.91
N ILE A 330 13.23 2.38 -4.72
CA ILE A 330 14.37 1.48 -4.52
C ILE A 330 14.18 0.20 -5.33
N LEU A 331 13.01 -0.43 -5.27
CA LEU A 331 12.70 -1.63 -6.05
C LEU A 331 12.82 -1.35 -7.55
N ARG A 332 12.31 -0.20 -8.03
CA ARG A 332 12.44 0.20 -9.43
C ARG A 332 13.89 0.37 -9.86
N GLN A 333 14.75 0.86 -8.97
CA GLN A 333 16.16 1.14 -9.27
C GLN A 333 17.03 -0.11 -9.18
N TYR A 334 16.84 -0.98 -8.18
CA TYR A 334 17.76 -2.06 -7.86
C TYR A 334 17.17 -3.48 -8.04
N HIS A 335 15.84 -3.61 -8.15
CA HIS A 335 15.10 -4.88 -8.23
C HIS A 335 13.99 -4.81 -9.29
N ARG A 336 14.32 -4.29 -10.49
CA ARG A 336 13.34 -4.01 -11.54
C ARG A 336 12.54 -5.24 -11.99
N GLN A 337 13.19 -6.41 -12.10
CA GLN A 337 12.53 -7.64 -12.52
C GLN A 337 11.53 -8.12 -11.47
N PHE A 338 11.94 -8.17 -10.20
CA PHE A 338 11.06 -8.45 -9.08
C PHE A 338 9.85 -7.50 -9.07
N LEU A 339 10.06 -6.19 -9.25
CA LEU A 339 8.99 -5.21 -9.30
C LEU A 339 8.04 -5.47 -10.48
N PHE A 340 8.57 -5.80 -11.66
CA PHE A 340 7.78 -6.10 -12.84
C PHE A 340 6.90 -7.35 -12.63
N ASN A 341 7.48 -8.41 -12.08
CA ASN A 341 6.81 -9.69 -11.83
C ASN A 341 5.72 -9.57 -10.73
N ASN A 342 5.92 -8.68 -9.76
CA ASN A 342 5.05 -8.56 -8.59
C ASN A 342 4.22 -7.27 -8.54
N ARG A 343 4.16 -6.50 -9.65
CA ARG A 343 3.54 -5.16 -9.68
C ARG A 343 2.12 -5.11 -9.11
N CYS A 344 1.28 -6.08 -9.43
CA CYS A 344 -0.09 -6.16 -8.94
C CYS A 344 -0.19 -6.61 -7.47
N ARG A 345 0.83 -7.24 -6.91
CA ARG A 345 0.87 -7.71 -5.51
C ARG A 345 1.22 -6.59 -4.53
N ILE A 346 1.62 -5.43 -5.06
CA ILE A 346 2.00 -4.28 -4.25
C ILE A 346 0.77 -3.67 -3.59
N ARG A 347 0.92 -3.33 -2.32
CA ARG A 347 0.07 -2.43 -1.54
C ARG A 347 0.96 -1.30 -1.05
N LEU A 348 0.76 -0.11 -1.61
CA LEU A 348 1.64 1.04 -1.48
C LEU A 348 1.09 1.97 -0.41
N LEU A 349 1.75 2.09 0.74
CA LEU A 349 1.38 3.07 1.76
C LEU A 349 1.65 4.48 1.23
N ASP A 350 0.57 5.25 1.10
CA ASP A 350 0.53 6.59 0.50
C ASP A 350 -0.48 7.45 1.28
N SER A 351 0.01 8.11 2.33
CA SER A 351 -0.84 8.75 3.35
C SER A 351 -1.89 9.70 2.78
N PHE A 352 -1.51 10.50 1.78
CA PHE A 352 -2.36 11.52 1.15
C PHE A 352 -3.09 11.02 -0.11
N GLY A 353 -2.79 9.81 -0.56
CA GLY A 353 -3.40 9.19 -1.73
C GLY A 353 -2.92 9.76 -3.06
N THR A 354 -3.32 9.07 -4.12
CA THR A 354 -2.97 9.36 -5.50
C THR A 354 -4.23 9.39 -6.34
N HIS A 355 -4.45 10.47 -7.09
CA HIS A 355 -5.55 10.55 -8.07
C HIS A 355 -5.11 10.02 -9.45
N ALA A 356 -6.10 9.63 -10.26
CA ALA A 356 -5.92 9.05 -11.60
C ALA A 356 -4.98 9.85 -12.51
N GLU A 357 -5.04 11.18 -12.46
CA GLU A 357 -4.22 12.07 -13.30
C GLU A 357 -2.73 11.96 -13.03
N PHE A 358 -2.35 11.43 -11.87
CA PHE A 358 -0.96 11.27 -11.45
C PHE A 358 -0.49 9.82 -11.51
N THR A 359 -1.36 8.86 -11.85
CA THR A 359 -1.02 7.44 -11.89
C THR A 359 0.00 7.13 -12.98
N THR A 360 -0.11 7.75 -14.15
CA THR A 360 0.83 7.54 -15.28
C THR A 360 1.64 8.79 -15.58
N LYS A 361 2.95 8.62 -15.86
CA LYS A 361 3.82 9.75 -16.24
C LYS A 361 3.35 10.41 -17.53
N THR A 362 2.90 9.62 -18.51
CA THR A 362 2.46 10.10 -19.81
C THR A 362 1.29 11.07 -19.69
N TYR A 363 0.23 10.68 -18.97
CA TYR A 363 -0.94 11.54 -18.79
C TYR A 363 -0.59 12.83 -18.04
N PHE A 364 0.20 12.73 -16.96
CA PHE A 364 0.65 13.90 -16.20
C PHE A 364 1.45 14.87 -17.07
N LEU A 365 2.40 14.37 -17.87
CA LEU A 365 3.24 15.22 -18.73
C LEU A 365 2.44 15.92 -19.84
N GLN A 366 1.48 15.20 -20.45
CA GLN A 366 0.57 15.77 -21.45
C GLN A 366 -0.33 16.88 -20.87
N ASN A 367 -0.74 16.73 -19.61
CA ASN A 367 -1.65 17.66 -18.93
C ASN A 367 -0.95 18.58 -17.91
N LYS A 368 0.39 18.65 -17.94
CA LYS A 368 1.23 19.27 -16.91
C LYS A 368 0.79 20.69 -16.56
N ARG A 369 0.46 21.50 -17.57
CA ARG A 369 0.01 22.89 -17.40
C ARG A 369 -1.28 23.00 -16.57
N LYS A 370 -2.22 22.06 -16.73
CA LYS A 370 -3.51 22.05 -16.02
C LYS A 370 -3.41 21.46 -14.61
N LEU A 371 -2.52 20.48 -14.45
CA LEU A 371 -2.39 19.70 -13.20
C LEU A 371 -1.41 20.34 -12.20
N SER A 372 -0.54 21.23 -12.64
CA SER A 372 0.48 21.85 -11.79
C SER A 372 0.03 23.17 -11.19
N GLY A 373 0.59 23.52 -10.03
CA GLY A 373 0.37 24.80 -9.36
C GLY A 373 1.52 25.80 -9.60
N PRO A 374 1.39 27.04 -9.12
CA PRO A 374 2.45 28.05 -9.21
C PRO A 374 3.70 27.67 -8.39
N TYR A 375 3.54 26.90 -7.32
CA TYR A 375 4.65 26.52 -6.42
C TYR A 375 5.51 25.37 -6.95
N SER A 376 4.95 24.44 -7.73
CA SER A 376 5.73 23.38 -8.35
C SER A 376 5.03 22.82 -9.59
N GLN A 377 5.85 22.52 -10.58
CA GLN A 377 5.48 21.86 -11.83
C GLN A 377 5.88 20.37 -11.83
N ARG A 378 6.36 19.85 -10.70
CA ARG A 378 6.85 18.48 -10.57
C ARG A 378 5.78 17.55 -9.99
N ASN A 379 5.97 16.26 -10.27
CA ASN A 379 5.26 15.16 -9.63
C ASN A 379 6.26 14.02 -9.39
N PRO A 380 7.10 14.11 -8.34
CA PRO A 380 8.07 13.07 -8.03
C PRO A 380 7.45 11.85 -7.35
N TRP A 381 6.22 11.98 -6.83
CA TRP A 381 5.55 10.97 -5.99
C TRP A 381 4.58 10.06 -6.77
N GLY A 382 4.17 10.45 -7.97
CA GLY A 382 3.29 9.65 -8.84
C GLY A 382 3.99 9.01 -10.03
N GLY A 383 3.19 8.52 -10.98
CA GLY A 383 3.68 7.97 -12.25
C GLY A 383 4.17 6.53 -12.15
N HIS A 384 3.67 5.79 -11.16
CA HIS A 384 4.02 4.39 -10.92
C HIS A 384 3.19 3.40 -11.75
N GLY A 385 2.05 3.85 -12.30
CA GLY A 385 1.12 3.05 -13.11
C GLY A 385 0.52 1.85 -12.37
N LEU A 386 0.44 1.92 -11.04
CA LEU A 386 -0.30 0.96 -10.24
C LEU A 386 -1.80 1.22 -10.37
N ASP A 387 -2.63 0.21 -10.10
CA ASP A 387 -4.06 0.43 -9.90
C ASP A 387 -4.27 1.35 -8.69
N LEU A 388 -5.23 2.29 -8.75
CA LEU A 388 -5.44 3.27 -7.70
C LEU A 388 -5.78 2.62 -6.34
N ARG A 389 -6.44 1.46 -6.36
CA ARG A 389 -6.76 0.66 -5.18
C ARG A 389 -5.52 0.08 -4.50
N GLN A 390 -4.38 0.01 -5.19
CA GLN A 390 -3.12 -0.39 -4.58
C GLN A 390 -2.51 0.68 -3.68
N HIS A 391 -2.99 1.93 -3.72
CA HIS A 391 -2.52 3.01 -2.85
C HIS A 391 -3.33 2.99 -1.55
N TRP A 392 -2.66 2.85 -0.41
CA TRP A 392 -3.25 2.59 0.89
C TRP A 392 -3.07 3.83 1.78
N THR A 393 -4.18 4.51 2.09
CA THR A 393 -4.20 5.88 2.65
C THR A 393 -4.30 5.92 4.17
N PHE A 394 -3.96 7.08 4.74
CA PHE A 394 -3.98 7.34 6.18
C PHE A 394 -5.39 7.64 6.71
N TYR A 395 -6.24 8.29 5.90
CA TYR A 395 -7.67 8.54 6.16
C TYR A 395 -8.50 8.14 4.92
N PRO A 396 -9.81 7.90 5.06
CA PRO A 396 -10.69 7.53 3.94
C PRO A 396 -11.09 8.75 3.06
N HIS A 397 -10.11 9.53 2.62
CA HIS A 397 -10.28 10.81 1.92
C HIS A 397 -10.30 10.72 0.38
N SER A 398 -10.17 9.51 -0.16
CA SER A 398 -10.16 9.23 -1.61
C SER A 398 -10.76 7.84 -1.84
N ASP A 399 -11.89 7.77 -2.53
CA ASP A 399 -12.57 6.52 -2.87
C ASP A 399 -11.91 5.80 -4.07
N ASP A 400 -10.96 6.48 -4.74
CA ASP A 400 -10.07 5.86 -5.72
C ASP A 400 -9.04 4.94 -5.06
N ASN A 401 -8.65 5.27 -3.83
CA ASN A 401 -7.60 4.57 -3.08
C ASN A 401 -8.22 3.65 -2.03
N THR A 402 -7.40 2.77 -1.45
CA THR A 402 -7.84 1.89 -0.37
C THR A 402 -7.54 2.55 0.96
N PHE A 403 -8.52 2.63 1.85
CA PHE A 403 -8.28 3.11 3.20
C PHE A 403 -7.58 2.04 4.06
N LEU A 404 -6.36 2.31 4.52
CA LEU A 404 -5.67 1.48 5.51
C LEU A 404 -5.93 1.97 6.92
N GLY A 405 -5.73 3.27 7.16
CA GLY A 405 -5.89 3.86 8.49
C GLY A 405 -4.80 3.48 9.46
N PHE A 406 -5.14 3.51 10.74
CA PHE A 406 -4.29 3.20 11.88
C PHE A 406 -5.15 2.96 13.12
N VAL A 407 -4.53 2.59 14.25
CA VAL A 407 -5.20 2.45 15.53
C VAL A 407 -5.02 3.69 16.38
N VAL A 408 -6.11 4.23 16.93
CA VAL A 408 -6.05 5.30 17.93
C VAL A 408 -5.71 4.70 19.28
N ASP A 409 -4.78 5.32 19.99
CA ASP A 409 -4.32 4.85 21.28
C ASP A 409 -5.32 5.19 22.39
N THR A 410 -5.99 4.15 22.87
CA THR A 410 -6.96 4.21 23.98
C THR A 410 -6.43 3.56 25.26
N GLU A 411 -5.13 3.35 25.39
CA GLU A 411 -4.58 2.72 26.59
C GLU A 411 -4.57 3.69 27.77
N GLY A 412 -4.99 3.20 28.95
CA GLY A 412 -5.12 4.01 30.16
C GLY A 412 -6.32 4.97 30.18
N VAL A 413 -7.22 4.90 29.19
CA VAL A 413 -8.47 5.68 29.23
C VAL A 413 -9.40 5.10 30.30
N ASP A 414 -9.60 5.84 31.39
CA ASP A 414 -10.51 5.50 32.50
C ASP A 414 -11.80 6.32 32.39
N GLU A 415 -12.96 5.66 32.58
CA GLU A 415 -14.28 6.30 32.56
C GLU A 415 -14.53 7.18 33.80
N LYS A 416 -13.82 6.93 34.92
CA LYS A 416 -14.06 7.59 36.22
C LYS A 416 -13.16 8.81 36.44
N ARG A 417 -13.21 9.81 35.56
CA ARG A 417 -12.28 10.96 35.65
C ARG A 417 -12.74 12.13 36.52
N GLN A 418 -11.83 12.55 37.41
CA GLN A 418 -11.88 13.83 38.13
C GLN A 418 -11.68 14.97 37.13
N LYS A 419 -12.73 15.77 36.92
CA LYS A 419 -12.66 16.97 36.08
C LYS A 419 -11.79 18.02 36.78
N THR A 420 -10.85 18.60 36.04
CA THR A 420 -10.11 19.78 36.52
C THR A 420 -11.09 20.92 36.81
N LEU A 421 -10.82 21.69 37.87
CA LEU A 421 -11.67 22.81 38.27
C LEU A 421 -11.72 23.93 37.21
N TYR A 422 -10.67 24.04 36.38
CA TYR A 422 -10.52 25.03 35.32
C TYR A 422 -10.26 24.36 33.97
N PRO A 423 -10.87 24.86 32.86
CA PRO A 423 -10.65 24.32 31.53
C PRO A 423 -9.25 24.64 31.01
N SER A 424 -8.69 23.71 30.26
CA SER A 424 -7.35 23.79 29.66
C SER A 424 -7.43 23.51 28.15
N ALA A 425 -6.50 24.07 27.40
CA ALA A 425 -6.29 23.74 25.99
C ALA A 425 -4.88 23.26 25.74
N LEU A 426 -4.74 22.16 24.99
CA LEU A 426 -3.47 21.72 24.42
C LEU A 426 -3.42 22.12 22.95
N VAL A 427 -2.41 22.90 22.58
CA VAL A 427 -2.25 23.39 21.21
C VAL A 427 -1.57 22.34 20.34
N TYR A 428 -2.18 22.05 19.19
CA TYR A 428 -1.66 21.13 18.19
C TYR A 428 -0.65 21.82 17.28
N GLY A 429 0.59 21.88 17.74
CA GLY A 429 1.74 22.37 17.00
C GLY A 429 3.01 22.11 17.78
N LYS A 430 3.87 21.20 17.29
CA LYS A 430 5.02 20.66 18.03
C LYS A 430 6.37 21.27 17.66
N GLU A 431 6.37 22.14 16.65
CA GLU A 431 7.55 22.87 16.18
C GLU A 431 7.20 24.36 16.05
N LYS A 432 8.16 25.25 16.31
CA LYS A 432 7.96 26.71 16.35
C LYS A 432 7.33 27.26 15.08
N TYR A 433 7.72 26.76 13.90
CA TYR A 433 7.15 27.21 12.62
C TYR A 433 5.64 26.91 12.50
N MET A 434 5.12 25.92 13.24
CA MET A 434 3.68 25.59 13.22
C MET A 434 2.84 26.64 13.94
N TRP A 435 3.48 27.50 14.75
CA TRP A 435 2.87 28.61 15.48
C TRP A 435 2.97 29.94 14.73
N GLU A 436 3.51 29.96 13.51
CA GLU A 436 3.58 31.17 12.69
C GLU A 436 2.16 31.73 12.44
N ASN A 437 1.97 33.01 12.74
CA ASN A 437 0.69 33.73 12.65
C ASN A 437 -0.40 33.26 13.64
N ALA A 438 -0.01 32.56 14.73
CA ALA A 438 -0.94 32.09 15.75
C ALA A 438 -1.21 33.14 16.86
N GLU A 439 -0.62 34.34 16.81
CA GLU A 439 -0.72 35.34 17.89
C GLU A 439 -2.16 35.72 18.21
N LYS A 440 -2.97 35.99 17.18
CA LYS A 440 -4.39 36.35 17.35
C LYS A 440 -5.24 35.20 17.91
N PRO A 441 -5.28 34.00 17.28
CA PRO A 441 -6.10 32.91 17.81
C PRO A 441 -5.69 32.49 19.23
N ILE A 442 -4.38 32.45 19.53
CA ILE A 442 -3.89 32.16 20.87
C ILE A 442 -4.28 33.26 21.86
N GLY A 443 -4.24 34.52 21.44
CA GLY A 443 -4.72 35.65 22.26
C GLY A 443 -6.20 35.55 22.64
N VAL A 444 -7.06 35.05 21.76
CA VAL A 444 -8.47 34.76 22.07
C VAL A 444 -8.57 33.58 23.04
N LEU A 445 -7.83 32.49 22.77
CA LEU A 445 -7.83 31.28 23.59
C LEU A 445 -7.42 31.56 25.05
N LYS A 446 -6.41 32.42 25.26
CA LYS A 446 -5.91 32.82 26.59
C LYS A 446 -6.97 33.43 27.51
N LYS A 447 -8.03 34.02 26.94
CA LYS A 447 -9.11 34.64 27.71
C LYS A 447 -9.99 33.63 28.45
N PHE A 448 -9.99 32.36 28.02
CA PHE A 448 -10.96 31.37 28.47
C PHE A 448 -10.35 30.13 29.14
N VAL A 449 -9.10 29.78 28.81
CA VAL A 449 -8.49 28.51 29.24
C VAL A 449 -7.00 28.67 29.55
N LYS A 450 -6.46 27.78 30.38
CA LYS A 450 -5.01 27.62 30.53
C LYS A 450 -4.43 26.94 29.30
N ILE A 451 -3.38 27.50 28.69
CA ILE A 451 -2.81 26.97 27.45
C ILE A 451 -1.56 26.13 27.75
N HIS A 452 -1.55 24.92 27.19
CA HIS A 452 -0.45 23.97 27.21
C HIS A 452 0.08 23.76 25.80
N ALA A 453 1.37 23.46 25.67
CA ALA A 453 2.04 23.19 24.40
C ALA A 453 3.12 22.11 24.55
N THR A 454 3.50 21.47 23.45
CA THR A 454 4.57 20.45 23.38
C THR A 454 5.56 20.78 22.27
N VAL A 455 6.08 22.01 22.28
CA VAL A 455 7.00 22.52 21.26
C VAL A 455 8.42 22.09 21.61
N ALA A 456 8.99 21.23 20.77
CA ALA A 456 10.28 20.58 21.02
C ALA A 456 11.50 21.45 20.69
N ASP A 457 11.37 22.39 19.77
CA ASP A 457 12.42 23.28 19.26
C ASP A 457 12.38 24.69 19.89
N LEU A 458 11.71 24.83 21.04
CA LEU A 458 11.74 26.05 21.83
C LEU A 458 12.99 26.00 22.74
N GLU A 459 14.02 26.79 22.43
CA GLU A 459 15.19 26.90 23.30
C GLU A 459 14.80 27.45 24.68
N ASP A 460 15.41 26.93 25.75
CA ASP A 460 15.26 27.46 27.10
C ASP A 460 15.54 28.97 27.08
N VAL A 461 14.58 29.72 27.62
CA VAL A 461 14.47 31.18 27.54
C VAL A 461 15.68 31.87 28.19
N ASN A 462 16.79 31.97 27.44
CA ASN A 462 17.90 32.89 27.68
C ASN A 462 18.22 33.74 26.42
N GLU A 463 17.42 33.62 25.36
CA GLU A 463 17.43 34.59 24.27
C GLU A 463 16.82 35.91 24.74
N LYS A 464 17.71 36.88 24.92
CA LYS A 464 17.50 38.33 25.10
C LYS A 464 16.06 38.76 24.83
N LYS A 465 15.35 39.13 25.90
CA LYS A 465 14.11 39.91 25.88
C LYS A 465 14.25 41.11 24.94
N THR A 466 13.88 40.91 23.68
CA THR A 466 13.47 42.00 22.82
C THR A 466 12.05 42.36 23.26
N ASN A 467 11.68 43.65 23.28
CA ASN A 467 10.42 44.17 23.81
C ASN A 467 9.16 43.76 23.00
N LYS A 468 9.11 42.53 22.46
CA LYS A 468 8.00 41.99 21.67
C LYS A 468 7.41 40.82 22.45
N THR A 469 6.13 40.93 22.81
CA THR A 469 5.36 39.83 23.41
C THR A 469 5.41 38.60 22.50
N SER A 470 5.84 37.47 23.03
CA SER A 470 5.91 36.19 22.33
C SER A 470 4.54 35.52 22.30
N VAL A 471 4.23 34.77 21.24
CA VAL A 471 3.02 33.92 21.20
C VAL A 471 2.99 32.92 22.36
N PHE A 472 4.18 32.56 22.87
CA PHE A 472 4.40 31.63 23.97
C PHE A 472 4.32 32.26 25.37
N ASP A 473 4.16 33.58 25.49
CA ASP A 473 3.94 34.21 26.81
C ASP A 473 2.68 33.59 27.45
N ASP A 474 2.71 33.26 28.74
CA ASP A 474 1.60 32.58 29.44
C ASP A 474 1.16 31.22 28.84
N VAL A 475 2.01 30.59 28.02
CA VAL A 475 1.81 29.22 27.53
C VAL A 475 2.72 28.27 28.29
N LYS A 476 2.15 27.24 28.93
CA LYS A 476 2.94 26.20 29.60
C LYS A 476 3.46 25.21 28.54
N ASN A 477 4.68 25.42 28.07
CA ASN A 477 5.36 24.46 27.21
C ASN A 477 5.92 23.30 28.04
N HIS A 478 5.63 22.07 27.63
CA HIS A 478 6.14 20.84 28.25
C HIS A 478 7.30 20.23 27.46
N GLY A 479 7.69 20.85 26.34
CA GLY A 479 8.71 20.30 25.46
C GLY A 479 8.26 19.01 24.77
N PHE A 480 9.22 18.14 24.45
CA PHE A 480 8.92 16.80 23.95
C PHE A 480 8.36 15.93 25.08
N LEU A 481 7.20 15.32 24.83
CA LEU A 481 6.58 14.36 25.73
C LEU A 481 6.60 12.96 25.10
N ASN A 482 6.90 11.95 25.91
CA ASN A 482 6.73 10.56 25.53
C ASN A 482 5.24 10.17 25.50
N SER A 483 4.94 8.96 25.04
CA SER A 483 3.56 8.53 24.83
C SER A 483 2.71 8.42 26.11
N GLN A 484 3.33 8.18 27.28
CA GLN A 484 2.62 8.19 28.55
C GLN A 484 2.35 9.62 29.01
N GLU A 485 3.35 10.50 28.97
CA GLU A 485 3.22 11.89 29.41
C GLU A 485 2.19 12.68 28.56
N ILE A 486 2.19 12.47 27.23
CA ILE A 486 1.18 13.11 26.36
C ILE A 486 -0.23 12.59 26.65
N SER A 487 -0.34 11.30 27.01
CA SER A 487 -1.60 10.68 27.40
C SER A 487 -2.14 11.30 28.68
N GLU A 488 -1.30 11.44 29.71
CA GLU A 488 -1.64 12.10 30.98
C GLU A 488 -2.01 13.59 30.79
N LEU A 489 -1.32 14.29 29.87
CA LEU A 489 -1.66 15.66 29.54
C LEU A 489 -3.02 15.76 28.83
N LEU A 490 -3.28 14.89 27.85
CA LEU A 490 -4.57 14.83 27.15
C LEU A 490 -5.72 14.45 28.09
N ASP A 491 -5.44 13.67 29.14
CA ASP A 491 -6.45 13.28 30.13
C ASP A 491 -7.03 14.43 30.94
N THR A 492 -6.28 15.53 31.03
CA THR A 492 -6.68 16.76 31.71
C THR A 492 -7.03 17.89 30.73
N THR A 493 -6.99 17.62 29.43
CA THR A 493 -7.21 18.59 28.36
C THR A 493 -8.70 18.73 28.05
N THR A 494 -9.24 19.95 28.09
CA THR A 494 -10.63 20.23 27.69
C THR A 494 -10.75 20.43 26.18
N ILE A 495 -9.82 21.21 25.61
CA ILE A 495 -9.79 21.58 24.19
C ILE A 495 -8.46 21.12 23.58
N PHE A 496 -8.52 20.37 22.49
CA PHE A 496 -7.37 20.18 21.63
C PHE A 496 -7.45 21.21 20.49
N PHE A 497 -6.49 22.13 20.41
CA PHE A 497 -6.61 23.33 19.58
C PHE A 497 -5.76 23.25 18.31
N GLY A 498 -6.42 23.16 17.15
CA GLY A 498 -5.77 23.10 15.85
C GLY A 498 -5.32 24.45 15.31
N LEU A 499 -4.04 24.58 14.93
CA LEU A 499 -3.49 25.80 14.31
C LEU A 499 -3.57 25.82 12.77
N GLY A 500 -4.11 24.77 12.14
CA GLY A 500 -4.16 24.65 10.68
C GLY A 500 -2.99 23.89 10.04
N PHE A 501 -2.00 23.48 10.81
CA PHE A 501 -0.93 22.54 10.43
C PHE A 501 -0.40 21.81 11.68
N PRO A 502 -0.02 20.52 11.62
CA PRO A 502 0.01 19.63 10.44
C PRO A 502 -1.40 19.25 9.94
N LEU A 503 -1.48 18.89 8.65
CA LEU A 503 -2.72 18.43 8.02
C LEU A 503 -2.94 16.94 8.27
N GLU A 504 -4.18 16.55 8.58
CA GLU A 504 -4.61 15.14 8.69
C GLU A 504 -3.65 14.25 9.50
N GLY A 505 -3.22 14.73 10.67
CA GLY A 505 -2.45 13.91 11.61
C GLY A 505 -3.35 13.05 12.52
N PRO A 506 -2.76 12.14 13.31
CA PRO A 506 -3.51 11.24 14.20
C PRO A 506 -3.93 11.89 15.53
N ALA A 507 -3.19 12.90 16.00
CA ALA A 507 -3.36 13.48 17.33
C ALA A 507 -4.78 14.00 17.66
N PRO A 508 -5.55 14.58 16.71
CA PRO A 508 -6.94 14.95 16.98
C PRO A 508 -7.83 13.78 17.41
N LEU A 509 -7.63 12.58 16.84
CA LEU A 509 -8.37 11.39 17.26
C LEU A 509 -7.92 10.89 18.63
N GLU A 510 -6.62 10.98 18.95
CA GLU A 510 -6.09 10.63 20.28
C GLU A 510 -6.65 11.56 21.38
N ALA A 511 -6.81 12.85 21.07
CA ALA A 511 -7.43 13.81 21.98
C ALA A 511 -8.93 13.53 22.18
N MET A 512 -9.65 13.24 21.08
CA MET A 512 -11.06 12.85 21.12
C MET A 512 -11.28 11.54 21.92
N ALA A 513 -10.36 10.58 21.78
CA ALA A 513 -10.34 9.33 22.54
C ALA A 513 -10.17 9.54 24.05
N ARG A 514 -9.75 10.74 24.48
CA ARG A 514 -9.60 11.14 25.90
C ARG A 514 -10.66 12.15 26.34
N GLY A 515 -11.64 12.45 25.48
CA GLY A 515 -12.78 13.32 25.77
C GLY A 515 -12.53 14.81 25.53
N ALA A 516 -11.39 15.20 24.95
CA ALA A 516 -11.16 16.58 24.57
C ALA A 516 -11.94 16.94 23.31
N VAL A 517 -12.48 18.17 23.25
CA VAL A 517 -13.10 18.72 22.04
C VAL A 517 -12.00 19.23 21.11
N PHE A 518 -11.98 18.77 19.86
CA PHE A 518 -11.05 19.28 18.86
C PHE A 518 -11.62 20.53 18.21
N ILE A 519 -10.94 21.67 18.37
CA ILE A 519 -11.19 22.86 17.55
C ILE A 519 -10.38 22.71 16.26
N ASN A 520 -11.07 22.39 15.17
CA ASN A 520 -10.51 22.13 13.86
C ASN A 520 -10.47 23.43 13.04
N ALA A 521 -9.28 23.88 12.62
CA ALA A 521 -9.14 25.11 11.86
C ALA A 521 -9.73 24.93 10.44
N ARG A 522 -10.82 25.66 10.14
CA ARG A 522 -11.37 25.81 8.79
C ARG A 522 -10.45 26.69 7.95
N PHE A 523 -10.30 26.36 6.67
CA PHE A 523 -9.59 27.21 5.72
C PHE A 523 -10.58 28.03 4.91
N GLU A 524 -10.40 29.35 4.89
CA GLU A 524 -11.22 30.28 4.08
C GLU A 524 -11.27 29.85 2.61
N LYS A 525 -10.12 29.44 2.06
CA LYS A 525 -10.01 28.77 0.77
C LYS A 525 -9.43 27.38 0.98
N PRO A 526 -10.04 26.32 0.44
CA PRO A 526 -9.51 24.98 0.58
C PRO A 526 -8.06 24.88 0.10
N LYS A 527 -7.19 24.27 0.89
CA LYS A 527 -5.77 24.08 0.56
C LYS A 527 -5.63 22.93 -0.44
N SER A 528 -4.80 23.10 -1.46
CA SER A 528 -4.53 22.08 -2.48
C SER A 528 -3.13 22.26 -3.07
N ARG A 529 -2.73 21.35 -3.97
CA ARG A 529 -1.49 21.50 -4.74
C ARG A 529 -1.41 22.81 -5.54
N LYS A 530 -2.55 23.45 -5.83
CA LYS A 530 -2.61 24.68 -6.62
C LYS A 530 -2.35 25.95 -5.80
N ASN A 531 -2.50 25.91 -4.48
CA ASN A 531 -2.43 27.12 -3.65
C ASN A 531 -1.64 26.94 -2.34
N TYR A 532 -1.14 25.74 -2.03
CA TYR A 532 -0.42 25.49 -0.79
C TYR A 532 0.90 24.74 -1.02
N LYS A 533 2.02 25.38 -0.63
CA LYS A 533 3.39 24.92 -0.91
C LYS A 533 3.65 23.48 -0.45
N PHE A 534 3.14 23.08 0.71
CA PHE A 534 3.30 21.71 1.25
C PHE A 534 2.65 20.64 0.35
N LEU A 535 1.58 20.98 -0.36
CA LEU A 535 0.83 20.06 -1.23
C LEU A 535 1.29 20.13 -2.69
N ALA A 536 2.15 21.10 -3.06
CA ALA A 536 2.45 21.47 -4.45
C ALA A 536 2.94 20.30 -5.33
N GLU A 537 3.62 19.32 -4.74
CA GLU A 537 4.18 18.17 -5.46
C GLU A 537 3.37 16.89 -5.27
N LYS A 538 2.42 16.85 -4.33
CA LYS A 538 1.68 15.65 -3.97
C LYS A 538 0.79 15.17 -5.13
N PRO A 539 0.64 13.86 -5.35
CA PRO A 539 -0.01 13.30 -6.53
C PRO A 539 -1.54 13.30 -6.44
N THR A 540 -2.15 14.39 -5.96
CA THR A 540 -3.60 14.52 -5.78
C THR A 540 -4.08 15.94 -6.12
N LEU A 541 -5.29 16.04 -6.66
CA LEU A 541 -6.01 17.31 -6.85
C LEU A 541 -6.96 17.63 -5.69
N ARG A 542 -6.95 16.83 -4.62
CA ARG A 542 -7.83 17.01 -3.47
C ARG A 542 -7.65 18.41 -2.85
N GLU A 543 -8.74 18.87 -2.26
CA GLU A 543 -8.84 20.15 -1.57
C GLU A 543 -9.18 19.88 -0.12
N TRP A 544 -8.39 20.45 0.80
CA TRP A 544 -8.61 20.36 2.23
C TRP A 544 -9.41 21.57 2.66
N THR A 545 -10.62 21.35 3.17
CA THR A 545 -11.52 22.38 3.68
C THR A 545 -11.14 22.85 5.09
N SER A 546 -10.48 21.99 5.86
CA SER A 546 -10.03 22.24 7.22
C SER A 546 -8.71 21.51 7.51
N GLN A 547 -8.14 21.72 8.70
CA GLN A 547 -6.91 21.05 9.15
C GLN A 547 -7.03 19.53 9.08
N ASN A 548 -8.19 18.98 9.44
CA ASN A 548 -8.51 17.57 9.30
C ASN A 548 -9.95 17.38 8.78
N PRO A 549 -10.14 17.22 7.45
CA PRO A 549 -11.47 17.06 6.85
C PRO A 549 -12.24 15.82 7.34
N TYR A 550 -11.54 14.74 7.72
CA TYR A 550 -12.21 13.58 8.32
C TYR A 550 -12.84 13.94 9.68
N MET A 551 -12.15 14.73 10.50
CA MET A 551 -12.68 15.21 11.77
C MET A 551 -13.83 16.22 11.57
N GLU A 552 -13.80 17.00 10.49
CA GLU A 552 -14.90 17.89 10.11
C GLU A 552 -16.21 17.12 9.88
N GLU A 553 -16.14 15.92 9.27
CA GLU A 553 -17.30 15.04 9.07
C GLU A 553 -17.82 14.41 10.38
N ILE A 554 -16.96 14.18 11.39
CA ILE A 554 -17.39 13.72 12.72
C ILE A 554 -18.24 14.79 13.41
N GLY A 555 -17.80 16.04 13.39
CA GLY A 555 -18.56 17.18 13.92
C GLY A 555 -18.82 17.15 15.43
N GLU A 556 -19.78 17.97 15.87
CA GLU A 556 -20.17 18.05 17.29
C GLU A 556 -20.77 16.72 17.79
N PRO A 557 -20.54 16.34 19.07
CA PRO A 557 -19.95 17.17 20.14
C PRO A 557 -18.42 17.08 20.25
N HIS A 558 -17.76 16.29 19.39
CA HIS A 558 -16.32 16.01 19.52
C HIS A 558 -15.44 17.00 18.76
N VAL A 559 -15.97 17.59 17.68
CA VAL A 559 -15.22 18.48 16.79
C VAL A 559 -16.03 19.74 16.49
N ILE A 560 -15.39 20.90 16.63
CA ILE A 560 -15.94 22.18 16.16
C ILE A 560 -15.02 22.72 15.08
N THR A 561 -15.52 22.80 13.85
CA THR A 561 -14.76 23.33 12.72
C THR A 561 -15.06 24.82 12.53
N VAL A 562 -14.05 25.68 12.70
CA VAL A 562 -14.20 27.14 12.79
C VAL A 562 -13.06 27.86 12.09
N ASP A 563 -13.33 29.05 11.53
CA ASP A 563 -12.23 29.94 11.11
C ASP A 563 -11.56 30.56 12.35
N ILE A 564 -10.39 30.04 12.69
CA ILE A 564 -9.62 30.48 13.87
C ILE A 564 -9.11 31.93 13.76
N ASN A 565 -9.13 32.53 12.57
CA ASN A 565 -8.74 33.94 12.38
C ASN A 565 -9.91 34.90 12.59
N ASN A 566 -11.14 34.39 12.64
CA ASN A 566 -12.32 35.17 12.99
C ASN A 566 -12.54 35.13 14.50
N GLU A 567 -12.06 36.18 15.20
CA GLU A 567 -12.06 36.22 16.68
C GLU A 567 -13.44 35.99 17.31
N LYS A 568 -14.51 36.52 16.69
CA LYS A 568 -15.88 36.35 17.19
C LYS A 568 -16.37 34.92 17.06
N GLU A 569 -16.13 34.31 15.90
CA GLU A 569 -16.49 32.92 15.62
C GLU A 569 -15.71 31.97 16.54
N LEU A 570 -14.41 32.24 16.71
CA LEU A 570 -13.53 31.49 17.59
C LEU A 570 -13.93 31.61 19.07
N GLU A 571 -14.28 32.80 19.56
CA GLU A 571 -14.75 32.99 20.93
C GLU A 571 -16.01 32.16 21.21
N VAL A 572 -16.97 32.16 20.29
CA VAL A 572 -18.19 31.33 20.40
C VAL A 572 -17.83 29.84 20.41
N ALA A 573 -16.95 29.40 19.51
CA ALA A 573 -16.50 28.01 19.43
C ALA A 573 -15.79 27.55 20.72
N ILE A 574 -14.94 28.39 21.33
CA ILE A 574 -14.23 28.06 22.58
C ILE A 574 -15.23 27.89 23.73
N LYS A 575 -16.17 28.83 23.90
CA LYS A 575 -17.20 28.72 24.95
C LYS A 575 -18.03 27.45 24.77
N ARG A 576 -18.44 27.17 23.52
CA ARG A 576 -19.19 25.96 23.17
C ARG A 576 -18.39 24.69 23.48
N ALA A 577 -17.11 24.64 23.12
CA ALA A 577 -16.24 23.49 23.38
C ALA A 577 -16.11 23.17 24.88
N ILE A 578 -16.04 24.19 25.75
CA ILE A 578 -16.00 24.02 27.21
C ILE A 578 -17.29 23.41 27.75
N GLU A 579 -18.43 23.73 27.14
CA GLU A 579 -19.76 23.26 27.56
C GLU A 579 -20.06 21.82 27.14
N LEU A 580 -19.60 21.41 25.94
CA LEU A 580 -19.96 20.13 25.31
C LEU A 580 -19.63 18.88 26.14
N LYS A 581 -18.45 18.88 26.81
CA LYS A 581 -17.97 17.78 27.68
C LYS A 581 -18.28 16.38 27.12
N PRO A 582 -17.85 16.06 25.89
CA PRO A 582 -18.22 14.83 25.21
C PRO A 582 -17.67 13.60 25.94
N LYS A 583 -18.33 12.45 25.75
CA LYS A 583 -17.76 11.17 26.17
C LYS A 583 -16.57 10.81 25.27
N PRO A 584 -15.50 10.22 25.83
CA PRO A 584 -14.43 9.60 25.04
C PRO A 584 -15.00 8.73 23.92
N TYR A 585 -14.47 8.89 22.70
CA TYR A 585 -14.98 8.20 21.53
C TYR A 585 -13.86 7.96 20.52
N VAL A 586 -13.91 6.80 19.85
CA VAL A 586 -13.05 6.42 18.73
C VAL A 586 -13.93 5.71 17.70
N PRO A 587 -13.97 6.15 16.43
CA PRO A 587 -14.71 5.45 15.39
C PRO A 587 -14.19 4.03 15.22
N PHE A 588 -15.09 3.07 14.99
CA PHE A 588 -14.73 1.65 14.90
C PHE A 588 -13.58 1.38 13.93
N GLU A 589 -13.51 2.03 12.77
CA GLU A 589 -12.44 1.85 11.79
C GLU A 589 -11.03 2.25 12.27
N PHE A 590 -10.93 3.02 13.34
CA PHE A 590 -9.68 3.39 14.01
C PHE A 590 -9.45 2.59 15.32
N SER A 591 -10.27 1.58 15.61
CA SER A 591 -10.04 0.64 16.71
C SER A 591 -9.17 -0.53 16.27
N PRO A 592 -8.55 -1.28 17.21
CA PRO A 592 -7.84 -2.51 16.87
C PRO A 592 -8.73 -3.52 16.13
N ALA A 593 -9.97 -3.73 16.59
CA ALA A 593 -10.93 -4.65 15.96
C ALA A 593 -11.29 -4.21 14.53
N GLY A 594 -11.56 -2.92 14.33
CA GLY A 594 -11.90 -2.39 13.02
C GLY A 594 -10.74 -2.46 12.03
N MET A 595 -9.50 -2.23 12.49
CA MET A 595 -8.31 -2.40 11.65
C MET A 595 -8.08 -3.88 11.32
N LEU A 596 -8.22 -4.82 12.27
CA LEU A 596 -8.08 -6.26 12.01
C LEU A 596 -9.08 -6.75 10.95
N LEU A 597 -10.36 -6.38 11.09
CA LEU A 597 -11.41 -6.73 10.13
C LEU A 597 -11.07 -6.20 8.73
N ARG A 598 -10.72 -4.91 8.64
CA ARG A 598 -10.41 -4.23 7.39
C ARG A 598 -9.21 -4.86 6.69
N VAL A 599 -8.11 -5.03 7.40
CA VAL A 599 -6.88 -5.61 6.83
C VAL A 599 -7.11 -7.05 6.39
N ALA A 600 -7.78 -7.88 7.21
CA ALA A 600 -8.07 -9.27 6.85
C ALA A 600 -8.89 -9.38 5.55
N LEU A 601 -9.99 -8.63 5.45
CA LEU A 601 -10.86 -8.65 4.28
C LEU A 601 -10.18 -8.11 3.03
N LEU A 602 -9.46 -6.99 3.12
CA LEU A 602 -8.75 -6.42 1.97
C LEU A 602 -7.68 -7.37 1.44
N LEU A 603 -6.93 -8.05 2.32
CA LEU A 603 -5.91 -9.01 1.89
C LEU A 603 -6.50 -10.25 1.22
N GLU A 604 -7.63 -10.73 1.71
CA GLU A 604 -8.25 -11.94 1.18
C GLU A 604 -9.05 -11.67 -0.10
N LYS A 605 -9.76 -10.54 -0.17
CA LYS A 605 -10.78 -10.31 -1.20
C LYS A 605 -10.38 -9.27 -2.26
N GLN A 606 -9.50 -8.31 -1.94
CA GLN A 606 -9.13 -7.26 -2.89
C GLN A 606 -8.08 -7.76 -3.89
N GLU A 607 -8.57 -8.27 -5.02
CA GLU A 607 -7.76 -8.84 -6.08
C GLU A 607 -7.54 -7.84 -7.24
N VAL A 608 -6.27 -7.71 -7.65
CA VAL A 608 -5.78 -6.72 -8.64
C VAL A 608 -4.80 -7.32 -9.66
N CYS A 609 -4.43 -8.61 -9.53
CA CYS A 609 -3.52 -9.33 -10.42
C CYS A 609 -4.23 -10.07 -11.55
N GLY A 610 -5.49 -10.47 -11.38
CA GLY A 610 -6.22 -11.36 -12.29
C GLY A 610 -7.47 -10.77 -12.93
N LYS A 611 -7.87 -11.34 -14.09
CA LYS A 611 -9.22 -11.16 -14.64
C LYS A 611 -10.16 -12.12 -13.90
N ILE A 612 -10.91 -11.59 -12.95
CA ILE A 612 -11.81 -12.37 -12.11
C ILE A 612 -13.19 -12.46 -12.77
N ALA A 613 -13.76 -13.67 -12.76
CA ALA A 613 -15.18 -13.92 -13.01
C ALA A 613 -16.07 -12.88 -12.31
N ARG A 614 -17.14 -12.43 -12.95
CA ARG A 614 -18.06 -11.44 -12.34
C ARG A 614 -18.63 -11.93 -11.00
N SER A 615 -18.88 -13.24 -10.89
CA SER A 615 -19.38 -13.92 -9.69
C SER A 615 -18.39 -13.94 -8.51
N LYS A 616 -17.10 -13.74 -8.77
CA LYS A 616 -16.03 -13.77 -7.76
C LYS A 616 -15.43 -12.39 -7.48
N ARG A 617 -15.99 -11.33 -8.06
CA ARG A 617 -15.54 -9.95 -7.81
C ARG A 617 -15.93 -9.51 -6.41
N TRP A 618 -15.02 -8.80 -5.77
CA TRP A 618 -15.25 -8.14 -4.51
C TRP A 618 -14.90 -6.64 -4.65
N PRO A 619 -15.76 -5.72 -4.18
CA PRO A 619 -17.10 -5.96 -3.61
C PRO A 619 -18.08 -6.67 -4.57
N PRO A 620 -19.05 -7.47 -4.07
CA PRO A 620 -19.97 -8.22 -4.93
C PRO A 620 -20.79 -7.31 -5.85
N VAL A 621 -20.89 -7.65 -7.13
CA VAL A 621 -21.47 -6.74 -8.15
C VAL A 621 -22.95 -6.43 -7.90
N ASN A 622 -23.68 -7.26 -7.18
CA ASN A 622 -25.07 -6.99 -6.78
C ASN A 622 -25.21 -5.83 -5.77
N GLN A 623 -24.12 -5.39 -5.13
CA GLN A 623 -24.08 -4.21 -4.27
C GLN A 623 -23.92 -2.90 -5.06
N MET A 624 -23.60 -2.98 -6.35
CA MET A 624 -23.38 -1.82 -7.20
C MET A 624 -24.69 -1.08 -7.47
N LYS A 625 -24.72 0.21 -7.14
CA LYS A 625 -25.73 1.16 -7.60
C LYS A 625 -25.10 2.16 -8.55
N ILE A 626 -25.85 2.58 -9.57
CA ILE A 626 -25.34 3.47 -10.61
C ILE A 626 -26.12 4.78 -10.52
N PHE A 627 -25.39 5.89 -10.43
CA PHE A 627 -25.95 7.24 -10.41
C PHE A 627 -25.32 8.09 -11.52
N LYS A 628 -26.03 9.14 -11.92
CA LYS A 628 -25.46 10.22 -12.75
C LYS A 628 -25.13 11.40 -11.85
N THR A 629 -24.07 12.14 -12.17
CA THR A 629 -23.80 13.43 -11.50
C THR A 629 -24.98 14.37 -11.71
N ILE A 630 -25.46 15.01 -10.64
CA ILE A 630 -26.61 15.90 -10.70
C ILE A 630 -26.16 17.32 -11.03
N ASN A 631 -25.16 17.83 -10.30
CA ASN A 631 -24.66 19.17 -10.56
C ASN A 631 -23.43 19.13 -11.48
N SER A 632 -23.32 20.13 -12.35
CA SER A 632 -22.15 20.33 -13.21
C SER A 632 -20.86 20.42 -12.38
N GLY A 633 -19.82 19.73 -12.82
CA GLY A 633 -18.51 19.73 -12.17
C GLY A 633 -18.40 18.84 -10.91
N GLU A 634 -19.42 18.04 -10.59
CA GLU A 634 -19.33 17.10 -9.47
C GLU A 634 -18.55 15.83 -9.79
N SER A 635 -17.78 15.36 -8.82
CA SER A 635 -17.11 14.06 -8.87
C SER A 635 -18.07 12.92 -8.54
N CYS A 636 -17.65 11.68 -8.83
CA CYS A 636 -18.41 10.52 -8.43
C CYS A 636 -18.38 10.29 -6.92
N GLU A 637 -17.30 10.66 -6.23
CA GLU A 637 -17.25 10.68 -4.76
C GLU A 637 -18.39 11.53 -4.18
N LYS A 638 -18.50 12.79 -4.60
CA LYS A 638 -19.53 13.70 -4.09
C LYS A 638 -20.94 13.18 -4.41
N THR A 639 -21.13 12.64 -5.62
CA THR A 639 -22.40 12.04 -6.04
C THR A 639 -22.77 10.88 -5.12
N CYS A 640 -21.86 9.92 -4.89
CA CYS A 640 -22.13 8.78 -4.01
C CYS A 640 -22.33 9.21 -2.54
N HIS A 641 -21.50 10.12 -2.03
CA HIS A 641 -21.61 10.63 -0.66
C HIS A 641 -22.95 11.32 -0.41
N SER A 642 -23.49 12.07 -1.39
CA SER A 642 -24.84 12.68 -1.29
C SER A 642 -25.95 11.65 -1.08
N GLN A 643 -25.71 10.41 -1.52
CA GLN A 643 -26.62 9.27 -1.36
C GLN A 643 -26.31 8.43 -0.12
N LYS A 644 -25.41 8.89 0.77
CA LYS A 644 -24.87 8.12 1.91
C LYS A 644 -24.22 6.81 1.47
N MET A 645 -23.48 6.86 0.37
CA MET A 645 -22.78 5.74 -0.25
C MET A 645 -21.33 6.13 -0.57
N LYS A 646 -20.49 5.14 -0.88
CA LYS A 646 -19.11 5.34 -1.32
C LYS A 646 -18.98 5.05 -2.80
N CYS A 647 -18.15 5.81 -3.51
CA CYS A 647 -17.79 5.45 -4.88
C CYS A 647 -16.94 4.17 -4.86
N GLU A 648 -17.19 3.25 -5.80
CA GLU A 648 -16.46 1.97 -5.85
C GLU A 648 -15.73 1.83 -7.18
N SER A 649 -14.43 2.12 -7.15
CA SER A 649 -13.60 2.21 -8.36
C SER A 649 -13.49 0.88 -9.12
N SER A 650 -13.61 -0.27 -8.45
CA SER A 650 -13.55 -1.59 -9.12
C SER A 650 -14.70 -1.83 -10.11
N TYR A 651 -15.83 -1.14 -9.93
CA TYR A 651 -17.01 -1.26 -10.76
C TYR A 651 -16.95 -0.45 -12.06
N PHE A 652 -16.03 0.49 -12.20
CA PHE A 652 -15.90 1.26 -13.44
C PHE A 652 -15.71 0.37 -14.67
N SER A 653 -14.93 -0.71 -14.54
CA SER A 653 -14.74 -1.69 -15.61
C SER A 653 -16.05 -2.38 -16.07
N ILE A 654 -17.07 -2.42 -15.21
CA ILE A 654 -18.38 -3.02 -15.48
C ILE A 654 -19.30 -2.02 -16.16
N ILE A 655 -19.33 -0.79 -15.65
CA ILE A 655 -20.21 0.27 -16.15
C ILE A 655 -19.64 0.98 -17.39
N ASN A 656 -18.39 0.71 -17.76
CA ASN A 656 -17.79 1.18 -19.01
C ASN A 656 -18.32 0.40 -20.22
N SER A 657 -19.62 0.51 -20.49
CA SER A 657 -20.36 -0.29 -21.46
C SER A 657 -21.10 0.61 -22.45
N PRO A 658 -20.89 0.45 -23.77
CA PRO A 658 -21.59 1.23 -24.78
C PRO A 658 -23.11 1.17 -24.64
N SER A 659 -23.67 -0.03 -24.45
CA SER A 659 -25.12 -0.22 -24.31
C SER A 659 -25.69 0.42 -23.06
N LEU A 660 -24.94 0.42 -21.95
CA LEU A 660 -25.34 1.12 -20.74
C LEU A 660 -25.40 2.64 -20.99
N LEU A 661 -24.36 3.22 -21.61
CA LEU A 661 -24.31 4.66 -21.86
C LEU A 661 -25.37 5.13 -22.85
N GLN A 662 -25.58 4.39 -23.94
CA GLN A 662 -26.67 4.65 -24.90
C GLN A 662 -28.03 4.69 -24.21
N ARG A 663 -28.30 3.76 -23.28
CA ARG A 663 -29.54 3.76 -22.51
C ARG A 663 -29.63 4.91 -21.50
N GLN A 664 -28.51 5.26 -20.84
CA GLN A 664 -28.49 6.30 -19.80
C GLN A 664 -28.61 7.73 -20.35
N PHE A 665 -28.17 7.94 -21.59
CA PHE A 665 -28.08 9.26 -22.23
C PHE A 665 -28.82 9.39 -23.56
N GLY A 666 -29.42 8.32 -24.08
CA GLY A 666 -30.24 8.36 -25.31
C GLY A 666 -29.45 8.59 -26.60
N CYS A 667 -28.17 8.23 -26.66
CA CYS A 667 -27.35 8.40 -27.86
C CYS A 667 -27.39 7.20 -28.81
N SER A 668 -27.18 7.48 -30.10
CA SER A 668 -27.11 6.49 -31.18
C SER A 668 -25.79 5.70 -31.18
N SER A 669 -24.68 6.33 -30.83
CA SER A 669 -23.34 5.73 -30.80
C SER A 669 -22.52 6.25 -29.62
N THR A 670 -21.51 5.48 -29.19
CA THR A 670 -20.57 5.90 -28.15
C THR A 670 -19.21 6.28 -28.72
N LEU A 671 -18.61 7.31 -28.13
CA LEU A 671 -17.22 7.72 -28.34
C LEU A 671 -16.30 7.01 -27.34
N SER A 672 -15.00 7.12 -27.55
CA SER A 672 -13.96 6.56 -26.69
C SER A 672 -12.92 7.62 -26.36
N ASP A 673 -12.61 7.82 -25.08
CA ASP A 673 -11.65 8.82 -24.62
C ASP A 673 -10.75 8.28 -23.49
N ALA A 674 -9.51 8.77 -23.40
CA ALA A 674 -8.56 8.47 -22.33
C ALA A 674 -8.60 9.62 -21.31
N SER A 675 -9.68 9.68 -20.54
CA SER A 675 -9.98 10.82 -19.67
C SER A 675 -10.34 10.36 -18.26
N PRO A 676 -9.87 11.04 -17.18
CA PRO A 676 -10.22 10.73 -15.80
C PRO A 676 -11.72 10.84 -15.51
N PHE A 677 -12.48 11.48 -16.40
CA PHE A 677 -13.91 11.67 -16.27
C PHE A 677 -14.73 10.50 -16.83
N ALA A 678 -14.14 9.66 -17.69
CA ALA A 678 -14.86 8.57 -18.34
C ALA A 678 -15.12 7.39 -17.38
N PRO A 679 -16.30 6.73 -17.45
CA PRO A 679 -17.36 6.95 -18.43
C PRO A 679 -18.26 8.17 -18.10
N PHE A 680 -18.57 8.97 -19.12
CA PHE A 680 -19.42 10.15 -19.02
C PHE A 680 -20.19 10.36 -20.31
N ASN A 681 -21.36 11.01 -20.25
CA ASN A 681 -22.24 11.21 -21.41
C ASN A 681 -22.27 9.92 -22.28
N CYS A 682 -21.94 10.02 -23.57
CA CYS A 682 -21.85 8.89 -24.48
C CYS A 682 -20.41 8.47 -24.78
N THR A 683 -19.52 8.60 -23.80
CA THR A 683 -18.09 8.34 -23.95
C THR A 683 -17.64 7.23 -22.99
N VAL A 684 -17.11 6.15 -23.55
CA VAL A 684 -16.46 5.08 -22.79
C VAL A 684 -14.98 5.43 -22.54
N GLN A 685 -14.45 4.90 -21.44
CA GLN A 685 -13.05 4.95 -21.08
C GLN A 685 -12.22 4.01 -21.96
N SER A 686 -11.10 4.51 -22.48
CA SER A 686 -10.10 3.74 -23.23
C SER A 686 -8.87 3.35 -22.42
N SER A 687 -8.66 3.96 -21.25
CA SER A 687 -7.53 3.68 -20.36
C SER A 687 -8.01 3.28 -18.95
N ALA A 688 -7.81 2.02 -18.57
CA ALA A 688 -8.22 1.53 -17.25
C ALA A 688 -7.54 2.27 -16.08
N HIS A 689 -6.35 2.83 -16.28
CA HIS A 689 -5.63 3.61 -15.27
C HIS A 689 -6.25 4.99 -14.99
N LEU A 690 -7.21 5.42 -15.83
CA LEU A 690 -7.89 6.71 -15.72
C LEU A 690 -9.33 6.58 -15.21
N PHE A 691 -9.77 5.41 -14.77
CA PHE A 691 -11.00 5.38 -13.97
C PHE A 691 -10.79 6.15 -12.66
N SER A 692 -11.73 7.03 -12.32
CA SER A 692 -11.61 7.88 -11.14
C SER A 692 -12.94 8.18 -10.46
N CYS A 693 -13.01 7.96 -9.16
CA CYS A 693 -14.04 8.47 -8.28
C CYS A 693 -13.86 9.97 -8.03
N ALA A 694 -12.62 10.42 -7.76
CA ALA A 694 -12.31 11.75 -7.24
C ALA A 694 -12.34 12.88 -8.28
N SER A 695 -12.11 12.56 -9.55
CA SER A 695 -11.93 13.57 -10.60
C SER A 695 -13.19 14.40 -10.84
N ARG A 696 -13.05 15.73 -10.74
CA ARG A 696 -14.10 16.71 -11.03
C ARG A 696 -14.08 17.09 -12.51
N PRO A 697 -15.17 16.84 -13.25
CA PRO A 697 -15.21 17.08 -14.69
C PRO A 697 -15.45 18.56 -15.04
N PRO A 698 -15.29 18.97 -16.31
CA PRO A 698 -15.85 20.21 -16.84
C PRO A 698 -17.38 20.31 -16.66
N LEU A 699 -17.94 21.52 -16.82
CA LEU A 699 -19.36 21.79 -16.49
C LEU A 699 -20.37 21.09 -17.42
N ASP A 700 -19.96 20.75 -18.64
CA ASP A 700 -20.75 20.11 -19.70
C ASP A 700 -20.72 18.56 -19.63
N VAL A 701 -19.97 18.01 -18.67
CA VAL A 701 -19.74 16.58 -18.55
C VAL A 701 -20.56 16.00 -17.40
N VAL A 702 -21.44 15.05 -17.74
CA VAL A 702 -22.25 14.28 -16.79
C VAL A 702 -21.67 12.88 -16.66
N ARG A 703 -21.14 12.54 -15.48
CA ARG A 703 -20.48 11.24 -15.26
C ARG A 703 -21.46 10.16 -14.85
N VAL A 704 -21.11 8.91 -15.16
CA VAL A 704 -21.79 7.72 -14.61
C VAL A 704 -20.94 7.18 -13.47
N CYS A 705 -21.54 7.14 -12.28
CA CYS A 705 -20.85 6.89 -11.03
C CYS A 705 -21.31 5.57 -10.40
N PRO A 706 -20.40 4.60 -10.22
CA PRO A 706 -20.70 3.37 -9.53
C PRO A 706 -20.50 3.58 -8.02
N CYS A 707 -21.54 3.35 -7.24
CA CYS A 707 -21.54 3.48 -5.80
C CYS A 707 -21.84 2.14 -5.12
N ARG A 708 -21.40 2.00 -3.87
CA ARG A 708 -21.75 0.90 -2.96
C ARG A 708 -22.09 1.43 -1.57
N ASP A 709 -22.78 0.63 -0.77
CA ASP A 709 -22.97 0.95 0.63
C ASP A 709 -21.70 0.66 1.46
N TYR A 710 -21.76 0.97 2.74
CA TYR A 710 -20.70 0.68 3.70
C TYR A 710 -21.29 0.31 5.06
N ILE A 711 -20.51 -0.43 5.85
CA ILE A 711 -20.80 -0.68 7.26
C ILE A 711 -20.53 0.63 8.02
N PRO A 712 -21.46 1.11 8.88
CA PRO A 712 -21.23 2.32 9.67
C PRO A 712 -19.88 2.28 10.39
N GLU A 713 -19.14 3.39 10.33
CA GLU A 713 -17.77 3.51 10.89
C GLU A 713 -16.78 2.46 10.38
N GLN A 714 -17.01 1.88 9.20
CA GLN A 714 -16.08 1.02 8.48
C GLN A 714 -16.24 1.22 6.96
N HIS A 715 -15.79 2.39 6.49
CA HIS A 715 -16.06 2.86 5.13
C HIS A 715 -15.46 1.95 4.03
N ALA A 716 -14.39 1.23 4.36
CA ALA A 716 -13.71 0.32 3.44
C ALA A 716 -14.54 -0.93 3.06
N ILE A 717 -15.57 -1.28 3.84
CA ILE A 717 -16.29 -2.55 3.70
C ILE A 717 -17.79 -2.30 3.48
N CYS A 718 -18.35 -2.89 2.42
CA CYS A 718 -19.79 -2.85 2.14
C CYS A 718 -20.56 -3.83 3.04
N LYS A 719 -21.88 -3.64 3.20
CA LYS A 719 -22.66 -4.54 4.08
C LYS A 719 -22.69 -5.98 3.56
N GLY A 720 -22.74 -6.14 2.24
CA GLY A 720 -22.65 -7.44 1.57
C GLY A 720 -21.22 -7.94 1.30
N CYS A 721 -20.19 -7.38 1.95
CA CYS A 721 -18.79 -7.71 1.70
C CYS A 721 -18.16 -8.65 2.74
N LEU A 722 -18.90 -8.98 3.81
CA LEU A 722 -18.44 -9.81 4.93
C LEU A 722 -18.38 -11.29 4.58
#